data_AF-A0AAN9MAX2-F1
#
_entry.id   AF-A0AAN9MAX2-F1
#
_cell.length_a   1.000
_cell.length_b   1.000
_cell.length_c   1.000
_cell.angle_alpha   90.00
_cell.angle_beta   90.00
_cell.angle_gamma   90.00
#
_symmetry.space_group_name_H-M   'P 1'
#
loop_
_entity.id
_entity.type
_entity.pdbx_description
1 polymer ?
#
loop_
_entity_poly.entity_id
_entity_poly.type
_entity_poly.pdbx_seq_one_letter_code
_entity_poly.pdbx_strand_id
1 'polypeptide(L)'
;MGFLDLVLLLCSIWCVFYVGSCSAQLQSSQTQVLLQLKKHLEYPTQLEIWKDRWTDLCSISSSTQVNVTCKDNFVTELNIFGDKPEKGRDFDGFAITNQTLSQSFSMDSFVATLARLTSLRVLRLVSLGMWGPLPDRIHRLYTLEHLDLSFNYFYGSIPPKISTMVNLQTLRLDDNFFNGTIPSLFNSSSNLIVLSLKNNRLKGPFPSSIVSAITLTYIDMSSNQISGSLQDFTGLSSLEQLDLRENKLEDALPAMPKGLIRLFLSRNSFSGEIPKQYGQLNRLQQLDVSFNALTGTAPAELFSLPNISYLNLASNMLSGSLQTHLRCSSQLRFVDISYNRLMGYLPSSLGTESENRVVKSDGNCLSGSVQHQHDVSYCREVHVKKKPYRVGIFVGVIVGIVAFVVVLVLSIVIICKRYFPRAMSEQHLLHKTVQDSYTAEFSSELVTNARYVSEAAKLGRENLPVCRSYSLEELKEATNDFDNSTFMGENIYGKLYRGKLESGMQVVIRGLPLSKKYSIRNFKLRLDLLAKLRHPHLVSLLGHCIDGAGEHNDTKVFLIYECVSNGSFQTYLSGDSPGKVFNWSERLSVLISIAKAVQFLHTGMIPGFFKNRLKSNNILLNENWMAKLSDYGLSIISDETDTCGVNGEGPNSWQMKRLEDDVYSFGFILLEALVGPSVSAKREATVLNVMASFNDQDGWKQVVDPVVQATCSKESLFIVISITNKCISTESWSRPSIEDVLWNLQYASQVQATADGDQRI
;
A
#
# COMPACT_ATOMS: atom_id res chain seq x y z
N MET A 1 4.83 36.38 75.63
CA MET A 1 3.79 35.89 74.70
C MET A 1 3.63 36.92 73.60
N GLY A 2 4.21 36.73 72.41
CA GLY A 2 4.12 37.78 71.38
C GLY A 2 4.86 37.53 70.08
N PHE A 3 5.84 36.61 70.03
CA PHE A 3 6.53 36.27 68.78
C PHE A 3 6.06 34.94 68.18
N LEU A 4 5.76 33.94 69.01
CA LEU A 4 5.28 32.63 68.54
C LEU A 4 3.84 32.69 68.01
N ASP A 5 2.97 33.46 68.67
CA ASP A 5 1.56 33.60 68.24
C ASP A 5 1.43 34.43 66.96
N LEU A 6 2.34 35.38 66.72
CA LEU A 6 2.37 36.18 65.49
C LEU A 6 2.81 35.35 64.28
N VAL A 7 3.76 34.42 64.48
CA VAL A 7 4.23 33.50 63.43
C VAL A 7 3.18 32.44 63.09
N LEU A 8 2.42 31.96 64.08
CA LEU A 8 1.31 31.04 63.86
C LEU A 8 0.10 31.72 63.18
N LEU A 9 -0.20 32.98 63.51
CA LEU A 9 -1.24 33.75 62.82
C LEU A 9 -0.85 34.07 61.36
N LEU A 10 0.42 34.40 61.11
CA LEU A 10 0.92 34.63 59.75
C LEU A 10 0.94 33.34 58.90
N CYS A 11 1.28 32.18 59.48
CA CYS A 11 1.24 30.89 58.77
C CYS A 11 -0.20 30.42 58.46
N SER A 12 -1.15 30.69 59.35
CA SER A 12 -2.57 30.36 59.12
C SER A 12 -3.24 31.30 58.12
N ILE A 13 -2.86 32.58 58.09
CA ILE A 13 -3.31 33.52 57.05
C ILE A 13 -2.67 33.16 55.68
N TRP A 14 -1.42 32.69 55.65
CA TRP A 14 -0.81 32.21 54.40
C TRP A 14 -1.42 30.89 53.90
N CYS A 15 -1.91 30.02 54.80
CA CYS A 15 -2.66 28.83 54.40
C CYS A 15 -4.08 29.15 53.91
N VAL A 16 -4.74 30.21 54.42
CA VAL A 16 -6.10 30.58 53.98
C VAL A 16 -6.09 31.38 52.67
N PHE A 17 -5.06 32.19 52.40
CA PHE A 17 -4.92 32.86 51.09
C PHE A 17 -4.43 31.94 49.96
N TYR A 18 -3.98 30.71 50.27
CA TYR A 18 -3.74 29.64 49.30
C TYR A 18 -4.91 28.65 49.16
N VAL A 19 -6.06 28.93 49.77
CA VAL A 19 -7.33 28.20 49.59
C VAL A 19 -8.32 29.00 48.73
N GLY A 20 -7.82 29.94 47.94
CA GLY A 20 -8.57 30.61 46.87
C GLY A 20 -8.12 30.12 45.50
N SER A 21 -8.92 29.24 44.89
CA SER A 21 -8.75 28.65 43.54
C SER A 21 -7.84 27.43 43.43
N CYS A 22 -7.99 26.46 44.33
CA CYS A 22 -7.74 25.08 43.94
C CYS A 22 -8.92 24.61 43.07
N SER A 23 -9.03 25.14 41.85
CA SER A 23 -9.80 24.46 40.82
C SER A 23 -9.04 23.17 40.53
N ALA A 24 -9.56 22.08 41.07
CA ALA A 24 -9.16 20.74 40.69
C ALA A 24 -9.14 20.64 39.16
N GLN A 25 -7.95 20.55 38.57
CA GLN A 25 -7.78 20.08 37.21
C GLN A 25 -6.42 19.39 37.11
N LEU A 26 -6.37 18.15 37.61
CA LEU A 26 -5.47 17.14 37.04
C LEU A 26 -5.73 17.15 35.53
N GLN A 27 -4.80 17.73 34.79
CA GLN A 27 -4.91 18.17 33.40
C GLN A 27 -5.22 17.00 32.45
N SER A 28 -6.16 17.22 31.54
CA SER A 28 -6.86 16.22 30.70
C SER A 28 -5.95 15.26 29.93
N SER A 29 -6.31 13.98 29.88
CA SER A 29 -5.70 12.96 29.01
C SER A 29 -5.65 13.40 27.54
N GLN A 30 -6.54 14.30 27.11
CA GLN A 30 -6.58 14.89 25.77
C GLN A 30 -5.35 15.77 25.48
N THR A 31 -4.88 16.56 26.46
CA THR A 31 -3.69 17.41 26.31
C THR A 31 -2.45 16.57 26.01
N GLN A 32 -2.31 15.42 26.67
CA GLN A 32 -1.21 14.48 26.40
C GLN A 32 -1.31 13.89 24.99
N VAL A 33 -2.52 13.59 24.51
CA VAL A 33 -2.73 13.12 23.13
C VAL A 33 -2.34 14.20 22.13
N LEU A 34 -2.74 15.46 22.33
CA LEU A 34 -2.34 16.57 21.46
C LEU A 34 -0.82 16.75 21.42
N LEU A 35 -0.13 16.69 22.56
CA LEU A 35 1.34 16.75 22.60
C LEU A 35 2.00 15.56 21.87
N GLN A 36 1.41 14.37 21.94
CA GLN A 36 1.86 13.22 21.15
C GLN A 36 1.62 13.41 19.66
N LEU A 37 0.48 13.96 19.25
CA LEU A 37 0.20 14.30 17.86
C LEU A 37 1.18 15.35 17.32
N LYS A 38 1.52 16.38 18.11
CA LYS A 38 2.57 17.35 17.77
C LYS A 38 3.92 16.66 17.52
N LYS A 39 4.28 15.69 18.36
CA LYS A 39 5.50 14.90 18.17
C LYS A 39 5.46 14.07 16.89
N HIS A 40 4.32 13.44 16.58
CA HIS A 40 4.17 12.70 15.32
C HIS A 40 4.26 13.61 14.10
N LEU A 41 3.78 14.85 14.18
CA LEU A 41 3.90 15.84 13.12
C LEU A 41 5.27 16.52 13.07
N GLU A 42 6.26 16.05 13.85
CA GLU A 42 7.63 16.53 13.87
C GLU A 42 7.76 18.00 14.30
N TYR A 43 6.92 18.42 15.26
CA TYR A 43 6.94 19.78 15.83
C TYR A 43 6.80 20.87 14.76
N PRO A 44 5.71 20.86 13.98
CA PRO A 44 5.50 21.84 12.93
C PRO A 44 5.38 23.24 13.56
N THR A 45 5.90 24.26 12.88
CA THR A 45 6.03 25.64 13.39
C THR A 45 4.68 26.20 13.86
N GLN A 46 3.60 25.80 13.20
CA GLN A 46 2.23 26.20 13.53
C GLN A 46 1.80 25.72 14.94
N LEU A 47 2.37 24.62 15.42
CA LEU A 47 2.11 24.08 16.76
C LEU A 47 3.12 24.57 17.81
N GLU A 48 3.97 25.56 17.51
CA GLU A 48 4.87 26.16 18.50
C GLU A 48 4.13 26.72 19.72
N ILE A 49 2.87 27.13 19.56
CA ILE A 49 2.03 27.65 20.66
C ILE A 49 1.80 26.59 21.75
N TRP A 50 1.91 25.30 21.42
CA TRP A 50 1.79 24.19 22.38
C TRP A 50 3.11 23.98 23.14
N LYS A 51 3.53 25.00 23.91
CA LYS A 51 4.85 25.07 24.57
C LYS A 51 4.92 24.36 25.92
N ASP A 52 3.85 24.38 26.72
CA ASP A 52 3.88 23.85 28.09
C ASP A 52 2.81 22.78 28.35
N ARG A 53 3.14 21.85 29.25
CA ARG A 53 2.16 20.89 29.82
C ARG A 53 1.04 21.59 30.59
N TRP A 54 1.24 22.86 30.93
CA TRP A 54 0.35 23.68 31.74
C TRP A 54 -0.54 24.62 30.92
N THR A 55 -0.34 24.74 29.61
CA THR A 55 -1.22 25.57 28.76
C THR A 55 -2.55 24.84 28.56
N ASP A 56 -3.66 25.49 28.89
CA ASP A 56 -4.98 24.98 28.53
C ASP A 56 -5.17 25.14 27.01
N LEU A 57 -4.91 24.05 26.29
CA LEU A 57 -5.01 23.99 24.83
C LEU A 57 -6.44 24.27 24.31
N CYS A 58 -7.44 24.23 25.18
CA CYS A 58 -8.83 24.52 24.87
C CYS A 58 -9.18 26.02 24.97
N SER A 59 -8.31 26.85 25.56
CA SER A 59 -8.49 28.30 25.70
C SER A 59 -7.45 29.13 24.94
N ILE A 60 -6.59 28.49 24.13
CA ILE A 60 -5.66 29.19 23.25
C ILE A 60 -6.45 29.98 22.19
N SER A 61 -6.10 31.25 22.02
CA SER A 61 -6.62 32.10 20.96
C SER A 61 -6.36 31.45 19.59
N SER A 62 -7.46 31.14 18.88
CA SER A 62 -7.42 30.57 17.53
C SER A 62 -6.53 31.42 16.62
N SER A 63 -5.54 30.79 15.98
CA SER A 63 -4.76 31.42 14.92
C SER A 63 -5.33 31.01 13.55
N THR A 64 -4.90 31.69 12.48
CA THR A 64 -5.27 31.29 11.11
C THR A 64 -4.74 29.90 10.74
N GLN A 65 -3.69 29.42 11.42
CA GLN A 65 -3.00 28.16 11.11
C GLN A 65 -3.41 27.01 12.02
N VAL A 66 -3.80 27.29 13.26
CA VAL A 66 -4.20 26.27 14.25
C VAL A 66 -5.42 26.74 15.02
N ASN A 67 -6.43 25.88 15.03
CA ASN A 67 -7.63 26.07 15.84
C ASN A 67 -8.01 24.75 16.53
N VAL A 68 -8.09 24.79 17.86
CA VAL A 68 -8.51 23.67 18.71
C VAL A 68 -9.75 24.14 19.46
N THR A 69 -10.85 23.40 19.35
CA THR A 69 -12.09 23.71 20.08
C THR A 69 -12.46 22.54 20.95
N CYS A 70 -12.78 22.84 22.21
CA CYS A 70 -13.17 21.84 23.19
C CYS A 70 -14.58 22.09 23.70
N LYS A 71 -15.28 20.99 24.00
CA LYS A 71 -16.58 21.00 24.69
C LYS A 71 -16.48 20.06 25.88
N ASP A 72 -16.88 20.53 27.06
CA ASP A 72 -16.85 19.75 28.30
C ASP A 72 -15.47 19.13 28.61
N ASN A 73 -14.37 19.86 28.32
CA ASN A 73 -12.97 19.41 28.41
C ASN A 73 -12.52 18.31 27.43
N PHE A 74 -13.33 18.00 26.41
CA PHE A 74 -12.96 17.09 25.31
C PHE A 74 -12.69 17.87 24.02
N VAL A 75 -11.66 17.46 23.27
CA VAL A 75 -11.34 18.05 21.97
C VAL A 75 -12.40 17.64 20.95
N THR A 76 -13.11 18.62 20.41
CA THR A 76 -14.17 18.42 19.40
C THR A 76 -13.74 18.86 18.01
N GLU A 77 -12.84 19.85 17.92
CA GLU A 77 -12.29 20.30 16.64
C GLU A 77 -10.78 20.41 16.73
N LEU A 78 -10.10 19.91 15.70
CA LEU A 78 -8.66 20.03 15.51
C LEU A 78 -8.38 20.45 14.07
N ASN A 79 -7.98 21.70 13.89
CA ASN A 79 -7.62 22.26 12.60
C ASN A 79 -6.15 22.67 12.63
N ILE A 80 -5.36 22.14 11.69
CA ILE A 80 -3.94 22.45 11.53
C ILE A 80 -3.68 22.63 10.03
N PHE A 81 -3.25 23.82 9.65
CA PHE A 81 -2.88 24.19 8.29
C PHE A 81 -1.38 24.43 8.24
N GLY A 82 -0.67 23.56 7.53
CA GLY A 82 0.77 23.65 7.34
C GLY A 82 1.18 24.63 6.25
N ASP A 83 2.49 24.72 6.05
CA ASP A 83 3.19 25.61 5.14
C ASP A 83 4.04 24.86 4.10
N LYS A 84 3.89 23.52 4.02
CA LYS A 84 4.67 22.72 3.07
C LYS A 84 4.36 23.15 1.63
N PRO A 85 5.37 23.28 0.77
CA PRO A 85 5.23 23.89 -0.56
C PRO A 85 4.37 23.07 -1.51
N GLU A 86 3.89 23.74 -2.57
CA GLU A 86 3.16 23.12 -3.68
C GLU A 86 3.96 21.96 -4.31
N LYS A 87 3.22 20.92 -4.69
CA LYS A 87 3.76 19.61 -5.05
C LYS A 87 4.35 19.56 -6.45
N GLY A 88 5.44 18.81 -6.59
CA GLY A 88 5.85 18.26 -7.87
C GLY A 88 4.82 17.24 -8.40
N ARG A 89 4.75 17.08 -9.73
CA ARG A 89 3.78 16.16 -10.37
C ARG A 89 4.01 14.69 -10.03
N ASP A 90 5.21 14.33 -9.61
CA ASP A 90 5.61 12.95 -9.36
C ASP A 90 6.05 12.72 -7.91
N PHE A 91 5.32 11.82 -7.25
CA PHE A 91 5.62 11.25 -5.96
C PHE A 91 5.66 9.73 -6.12
N ASP A 92 6.74 9.11 -5.65
CA ASP A 92 7.04 7.68 -5.80
C ASP A 92 6.69 6.85 -4.56
N GLY A 93 6.14 7.48 -3.52
CA GLY A 93 5.74 6.82 -2.29
C GLY A 93 6.75 6.91 -1.16
N PHE A 94 7.85 7.67 -1.30
CA PHE A 94 8.87 7.86 -0.28
C PHE A 94 8.95 9.32 0.19
N ALA A 95 9.41 9.54 1.43
CA ALA A 95 9.57 10.89 1.97
C ALA A 95 10.51 11.75 1.10
N ILE A 96 10.10 13.00 0.85
CA ILE A 96 10.87 14.00 0.11
C ILE A 96 11.34 15.09 1.08
N THR A 97 12.66 15.29 1.13
CA THR A 97 13.29 16.31 1.96
C THR A 97 12.67 17.69 1.71
N ASN A 98 12.33 18.41 2.79
CA ASN A 98 11.70 19.74 2.79
C ASN A 98 10.26 19.82 2.22
N GLN A 99 9.68 18.71 1.75
CA GLN A 99 8.31 18.69 1.21
C GLN A 99 7.37 17.82 2.05
N THR A 100 7.82 16.63 2.47
CA THR A 100 7.06 15.73 3.34
C THR A 100 7.54 15.83 4.79
N LEU A 101 6.84 15.14 5.69
CA LEU A 101 7.38 14.70 6.97
C LEU A 101 8.49 13.67 6.74
N SER A 102 9.37 13.47 7.73
CA SER A 102 10.54 12.60 7.59
C SER A 102 10.17 11.15 7.29
N GLN A 103 11.20 10.35 6.98
CA GLN A 103 11.05 8.90 6.81
C GLN A 103 10.57 8.17 8.08
N SER A 104 10.69 8.81 9.26
CA SER A 104 10.23 8.22 10.53
C SER A 104 8.74 8.41 10.79
N PHE A 105 8.06 9.26 10.02
CA PHE A 105 6.62 9.45 10.12
C PHE A 105 5.87 8.17 9.75
N SER A 106 4.93 7.77 10.62
CA SER A 106 4.03 6.63 10.38
C SER A 106 2.59 7.08 10.50
N MET A 107 1.85 6.97 9.39
CA MET A 107 0.43 7.30 9.36
C MET A 107 -0.39 6.37 10.27
N ASP A 108 -0.01 5.10 10.39
CA ASP A 108 -0.65 4.14 11.29
C ASP A 108 -0.53 4.56 12.76
N SER A 109 0.69 4.95 13.19
CA SER A 109 0.91 5.42 14.56
C SER A 109 0.20 6.74 14.82
N PHE A 110 0.21 7.66 13.85
CA PHE A 110 -0.52 8.92 13.94
C PHE A 110 -2.02 8.69 14.15
N VAL A 111 -2.66 7.88 13.30
CA VAL A 111 -4.09 7.57 13.40
C VAL A 111 -4.42 6.83 14.69
N ALA A 112 -3.55 5.93 15.17
CA ALA A 112 -3.74 5.25 16.45
C ALA A 112 -3.75 6.23 17.64
N THR A 113 -2.86 7.23 17.64
CA THR A 113 -2.85 8.29 18.65
C THR A 113 -4.08 9.19 18.52
N LEU A 114 -4.42 9.59 17.30
CA LEU A 114 -5.56 10.45 16.99
C LEU A 114 -6.90 9.83 17.41
N ALA A 115 -7.05 8.52 17.23
CA ALA A 115 -8.24 7.76 17.62
C ALA A 115 -8.54 7.78 19.13
N ARG A 116 -7.62 8.28 19.97
CA ARG A 116 -7.84 8.50 21.41
C ARG A 116 -8.63 9.78 21.70
N LEU A 117 -8.82 10.66 20.71
CA LEU A 117 -9.73 11.81 20.78
C LEU A 117 -11.14 11.36 20.40
N THR A 118 -11.81 10.64 21.31
CA THR A 118 -13.10 9.96 21.06
C THR A 118 -14.27 10.89 20.80
N SER A 119 -14.14 12.19 21.08
CA SER A 119 -15.19 13.21 20.92
C SER A 119 -14.95 14.10 19.69
N LEU A 120 -13.95 13.78 18.87
CA LEU A 120 -13.55 14.60 17.73
C LEU A 120 -14.62 14.57 16.64
N ARG A 121 -15.10 15.76 16.24
CA ARG A 121 -16.12 15.98 15.20
C ARG A 121 -15.54 16.63 13.95
N VAL A 122 -14.57 17.53 14.12
CA VAL A 122 -13.89 18.21 13.01
C VAL A 122 -12.40 17.90 13.05
N LEU A 123 -11.86 17.38 11.96
CA LEU A 123 -10.44 17.20 11.77
C LEU A 123 -10.03 17.78 10.42
N ARG A 124 -9.16 18.80 10.46
CA ARG A 124 -8.52 19.36 9.27
C ARG A 124 -7.01 19.35 9.44
N LEU A 125 -6.31 18.60 8.59
CA LEU A 125 -4.86 18.46 8.57
C LEU A 125 -4.38 18.72 7.15
N VAL A 126 -4.18 20.00 6.82
CA VAL A 126 -3.98 20.44 5.43
C VAL A 126 -2.53 20.89 5.24
N SER A 127 -1.90 20.48 4.14
CA SER A 127 -0.54 20.93 3.77
C SER A 127 0.56 20.70 4.83
N LEU A 128 0.49 19.58 5.55
CA LEU A 128 1.47 19.22 6.60
C LEU A 128 2.62 18.35 6.08
N GLY A 129 2.59 17.96 4.80
CA GLY A 129 3.55 17.03 4.23
C GLY A 129 3.37 15.60 4.73
N MET A 130 2.21 15.28 5.33
CA MET A 130 1.90 13.92 5.76
C MET A 130 1.90 13.00 4.54
N TRP A 131 2.46 11.80 4.67
CA TRP A 131 2.61 10.87 3.55
C TRP A 131 2.39 9.42 4.02
N GLY A 132 2.10 8.52 3.08
CA GLY A 132 1.76 7.12 3.38
C GLY A 132 0.34 6.73 2.93
N PRO A 133 -0.02 5.44 3.01
CA PRO A 133 -1.40 5.02 2.84
C PRO A 133 -2.26 5.50 4.02
N LEU A 134 -3.51 5.90 3.73
CA LEU A 134 -4.48 6.18 4.79
C LEU A 134 -4.93 4.82 5.39
N PRO A 135 -4.74 4.57 6.70
CA PRO A 135 -4.99 3.25 7.26
C PRO A 135 -6.46 3.00 7.56
N ASP A 136 -6.88 1.74 7.47
CA ASP A 136 -8.25 1.29 7.78
C ASP A 136 -8.73 1.71 9.18
N ARG A 137 -7.81 1.86 10.14
CA ARG A 137 -8.11 2.24 11.53
C ARG A 137 -8.72 3.64 11.67
N ILE A 138 -8.75 4.45 10.61
CA ILE A 138 -9.40 5.78 10.59
C ILE A 138 -10.89 5.71 10.98
N HIS A 139 -11.57 4.59 10.71
CA HIS A 139 -12.97 4.38 11.11
C HIS A 139 -13.22 4.46 12.63
N ARG A 140 -12.18 4.34 13.47
CA ARG A 140 -12.29 4.50 14.93
C ARG A 140 -12.68 5.93 15.33
N LEU A 141 -12.52 6.90 14.42
CA LEU A 141 -13.00 8.26 14.57
C LEU A 141 -14.47 8.38 14.14
N TYR A 142 -15.32 7.46 14.59
CA TYR A 142 -16.72 7.32 14.14
C TYR A 142 -17.62 8.52 14.49
N THR A 143 -17.14 9.42 15.36
CA THR A 143 -17.80 10.69 15.72
C THR A 143 -17.51 11.83 14.74
N LEU A 144 -16.59 11.64 13.79
CA LEU A 144 -16.22 12.68 12.83
C LEU A 144 -17.39 13.04 11.90
N GLU A 145 -17.59 14.33 11.75
CA GLU A 145 -18.51 14.98 10.83
C GLU A 145 -17.75 15.63 9.68
N HIS A 146 -16.53 16.13 9.93
CA HIS A 146 -15.71 16.77 8.91
C HIS A 146 -14.29 16.21 8.94
N LEU A 147 -13.85 15.64 7.81
CA LEU A 147 -12.49 15.17 7.59
C LEU A 147 -11.90 15.88 6.36
N ASP A 148 -10.84 16.65 6.58
CA ASP A 148 -10.06 17.30 5.53
C ASP A 148 -8.58 16.94 5.67
N LEU A 149 -8.05 16.19 4.70
CA LEU A 149 -6.65 15.76 4.63
C LEU A 149 -5.98 16.30 3.35
N SER A 150 -6.50 17.39 2.81
CA SER A 150 -6.10 17.91 1.50
C SER A 150 -4.67 18.43 1.48
N PHE A 151 -4.07 18.52 0.29
CA PHE A 151 -2.70 19.03 0.09
C PHE A 151 -1.60 18.23 0.82
N ASN A 152 -1.78 16.91 0.99
CA ASN A 152 -0.77 16.00 1.58
C ASN A 152 -0.27 14.94 0.58
N TYR A 153 0.69 14.11 0.96
CA TYR A 153 1.28 13.10 0.08
C TYR A 153 0.68 11.71 0.31
N PHE A 154 -0.63 11.63 0.60
CA PHE A 154 -1.31 10.35 0.80
C PHE A 154 -1.42 9.58 -0.51
N TYR A 155 -1.19 8.28 -0.49
CA TYR A 155 -1.24 7.41 -1.66
C TYR A 155 -1.94 6.08 -1.38
N GLY A 156 -2.09 5.22 -2.40
CA GLY A 156 -2.81 3.97 -2.27
C GLY A 156 -4.33 4.15 -2.44
N SER A 157 -5.11 3.23 -1.87
CA SER A 157 -6.57 3.27 -1.90
C SER A 157 -7.15 4.07 -0.74
N ILE A 158 -8.28 4.73 -0.99
CA ILE A 158 -9.12 5.26 0.09
C ILE A 158 -9.72 4.07 0.85
N PRO A 159 -9.55 3.96 2.18
CA PRO A 159 -10.07 2.85 2.97
C PRO A 159 -11.59 2.65 2.83
N PRO A 160 -12.07 1.45 2.46
CA PRO A 160 -13.50 1.17 2.38
C PRO A 160 -14.22 1.40 3.71
N LYS A 161 -13.54 1.21 4.85
CA LYS A 161 -14.11 1.41 6.19
C LYS A 161 -14.51 2.86 6.50
N ILE A 162 -14.12 3.84 5.68
CA ILE A 162 -14.66 5.20 5.80
C ILE A 162 -16.20 5.20 5.63
N SER A 163 -16.75 4.23 4.90
CA SER A 163 -18.20 4.08 4.73
C SER A 163 -18.94 3.79 6.03
N THR A 164 -18.26 3.32 7.09
CA THR A 164 -18.88 3.02 8.38
C THR A 164 -18.96 4.26 9.28
N MET A 165 -18.36 5.39 8.88
CA MET A 165 -18.38 6.64 9.63
C MET A 165 -19.68 7.39 9.33
N VAL A 166 -20.81 6.91 9.86
CA VAL A 166 -22.16 7.38 9.52
C VAL A 166 -22.43 8.86 9.83
N ASN A 167 -21.64 9.47 10.71
CA ASN A 167 -21.78 10.90 11.04
C ASN A 167 -21.06 11.81 10.04
N LEU A 168 -20.25 11.26 9.13
CA LEU A 168 -19.42 12.04 8.23
C LEU A 168 -20.28 12.83 7.23
N GLN A 169 -20.14 14.14 7.25
CA GLN A 169 -20.83 15.11 6.39
C GLN A 169 -19.90 15.73 5.35
N THR A 170 -18.61 15.87 5.65
CA THR A 170 -17.60 16.40 4.73
C THR A 170 -16.40 15.47 4.67
N LEU A 171 -16.07 15.03 3.46
CA LEU A 171 -14.82 14.33 3.16
C LEU A 171 -14.07 15.08 2.06
N ARG A 172 -12.92 15.67 2.41
CA ARG A 172 -11.99 16.30 1.47
C ARG A 172 -10.64 15.62 1.52
N LEU A 173 -10.23 15.06 0.39
CA LEU A 173 -8.93 14.42 0.17
C LEU A 173 -8.23 15.03 -1.05
N ASP A 174 -8.52 16.30 -1.32
CA ASP A 174 -8.06 17.00 -2.52
C ASP A 174 -6.54 17.09 -2.57
N ASP A 175 -5.99 17.17 -3.77
CA ASP A 175 -4.56 17.37 -3.99
C ASP A 175 -3.77 16.34 -3.19
N ASN A 176 -3.82 15.07 -3.57
CA ASN A 176 -3.08 13.95 -2.96
C ASN A 176 -2.60 12.99 -4.08
N PHE A 177 -2.04 11.84 -3.73
CA PHE A 177 -1.58 10.81 -4.67
C PHE A 177 -2.38 9.50 -4.58
N PHE A 178 -3.63 9.55 -4.10
CA PHE A 178 -4.49 8.37 -4.06
C PHE A 178 -4.62 7.77 -5.46
N ASN A 179 -4.30 6.48 -5.61
CA ASN A 179 -4.17 5.80 -6.91
C ASN A 179 -4.96 4.50 -7.00
N GLY A 180 -5.77 4.21 -5.99
CA GLY A 180 -6.75 3.13 -5.97
C GLY A 180 -8.07 3.49 -6.67
N THR A 181 -9.07 2.63 -6.48
CA THR A 181 -10.45 2.89 -6.90
C THR A 181 -11.21 3.65 -5.83
N ILE A 182 -12.22 4.43 -6.23
CA ILE A 182 -13.17 5.00 -5.28
C ILE A 182 -14.03 3.85 -4.75
N PRO A 183 -13.99 3.54 -3.44
CA PRO A 183 -14.79 2.44 -2.91
C PRO A 183 -16.28 2.78 -2.99
N SER A 184 -17.14 1.78 -2.90
CA SER A 184 -18.60 1.96 -2.77
C SER A 184 -18.94 2.47 -1.36
N LEU A 185 -18.43 3.66 -1.02
CA LEU A 185 -18.48 4.28 0.30
C LEU A 185 -19.83 4.93 0.61
N PHE A 186 -20.55 5.29 -0.45
CA PHE A 186 -21.64 6.28 -0.39
C PHE A 186 -22.95 5.58 -0.71
N ASN A 187 -23.49 4.83 0.25
CA ASN A 187 -24.83 4.26 0.14
C ASN A 187 -25.86 5.20 0.80
N SER A 188 -27.15 4.86 0.73
CA SER A 188 -28.25 5.65 1.30
C SER A 188 -28.16 5.91 2.81
N SER A 189 -27.27 5.22 3.54
CA SER A 189 -27.05 5.45 4.98
C SER A 189 -26.01 6.55 5.27
N SER A 190 -25.43 7.14 4.22
CA SER A 190 -24.43 8.20 4.36
C SER A 190 -25.08 9.58 4.58
N ASN A 191 -24.58 10.33 5.57
CA ASN A 191 -24.94 11.73 5.81
C ASN A 191 -24.02 12.72 5.06
N LEU A 192 -23.30 12.26 4.04
CA LEU A 192 -22.35 13.09 3.30
C LEU A 192 -23.03 14.21 2.52
N ILE A 193 -22.58 15.43 2.76
CA ILE A 193 -23.01 16.67 2.10
C ILE A 193 -21.96 17.09 1.07
N VAL A 194 -20.68 17.00 1.44
CA VAL A 194 -19.54 17.43 0.61
C VAL A 194 -18.58 16.27 0.41
N LEU A 195 -18.33 15.92 -0.84
CA LEU A 195 -17.31 14.95 -1.25
C LEU A 195 -16.36 15.59 -2.25
N SER A 196 -15.09 15.72 -1.88
CA SER A 196 -14.05 16.29 -2.73
C SER A 196 -12.82 15.38 -2.74
N LEU A 197 -12.49 14.87 -3.93
CA LEU A 197 -11.37 13.96 -4.21
C LEU A 197 -10.51 14.51 -5.37
N LYS A 198 -10.55 15.82 -5.59
CA LYS A 198 -9.94 16.50 -6.74
C LYS A 198 -8.43 16.28 -6.78
N ASN A 199 -7.86 16.32 -7.98
CA ASN A 199 -6.42 16.32 -8.23
C ASN A 199 -5.69 15.17 -7.51
N ASN A 200 -6.06 13.95 -7.89
CA ASN A 200 -5.49 12.71 -7.40
C ASN A 200 -5.13 11.80 -8.60
N ARG A 201 -4.80 10.54 -8.33
CA ARG A 201 -4.52 9.52 -9.36
C ARG A 201 -5.60 8.41 -9.34
N LEU A 202 -6.80 8.71 -8.84
CA LEU A 202 -7.87 7.73 -8.66
C LEU A 202 -8.30 7.14 -9.99
N LYS A 203 -8.51 5.83 -10.04
CA LYS A 203 -8.80 5.08 -11.27
C LYS A 203 -10.00 4.16 -11.14
N GLY A 204 -10.41 3.56 -12.25
CA GLY A 204 -11.53 2.62 -12.28
C GLY A 204 -12.88 3.31 -12.42
N PRO A 205 -13.98 2.55 -12.36
CA PRO A 205 -15.32 3.06 -12.69
C PRO A 205 -15.83 4.09 -11.67
N PHE A 206 -16.62 5.05 -12.14
CA PHE A 206 -17.40 5.92 -11.26
C PHE A 206 -18.32 5.07 -10.35
N PRO A 207 -18.32 5.27 -9.02
CA PRO A 207 -19.04 4.40 -8.09
C PRO A 207 -20.55 4.62 -8.19
N SER A 208 -21.28 3.59 -8.64
CA SER A 208 -22.74 3.63 -8.82
C SER A 208 -23.49 3.94 -7.52
N SER A 209 -22.93 3.62 -6.35
CA SER A 209 -23.59 3.88 -5.08
C SER A 209 -23.85 5.37 -4.82
N ILE A 210 -23.03 6.30 -5.37
CA ILE A 210 -23.15 7.75 -5.12
C ILE A 210 -24.55 8.28 -5.41
N VAL A 211 -25.24 7.74 -6.42
CA VAL A 211 -26.60 8.21 -6.78
C VAL A 211 -27.64 7.94 -5.69
N SER A 212 -27.31 7.11 -4.68
CA SER A 212 -28.17 6.84 -3.52
C SER A 212 -27.96 7.79 -2.33
N ALA A 213 -26.90 8.62 -2.35
CA ALA A 213 -26.57 9.55 -1.27
C ALA A 213 -27.27 10.90 -1.46
N ILE A 214 -28.58 10.94 -1.19
CA ILE A 214 -29.48 12.09 -1.44
C ILE A 214 -29.13 13.38 -0.69
N THR A 215 -28.25 13.30 0.31
CA THR A 215 -27.73 14.40 1.14
C THR A 215 -26.62 15.20 0.46
N LEU A 216 -25.99 14.66 -0.59
CA LEU A 216 -24.89 15.31 -1.29
C LEU A 216 -25.34 16.60 -1.98
N THR A 217 -24.62 17.69 -1.70
CA THR A 217 -24.80 19.01 -2.34
C THR A 217 -23.62 19.37 -3.23
N TYR A 218 -22.42 18.86 -2.92
CA TYR A 218 -21.17 19.15 -3.61
C TYR A 218 -20.38 17.87 -3.88
N ILE A 219 -20.08 17.62 -5.14
CA ILE A 219 -19.20 16.54 -5.59
C ILE A 219 -18.12 17.14 -6.50
N ASP A 220 -16.87 16.95 -6.14
CA ASP A 220 -15.72 17.27 -6.99
C ASP A 220 -14.74 16.08 -7.03
N MET A 221 -14.59 15.50 -8.20
CA MET A 221 -13.62 14.42 -8.48
C MET A 221 -12.76 14.76 -9.70
N SER A 222 -12.61 16.05 -9.98
CA SER A 222 -11.88 16.54 -11.14
C SER A 222 -10.41 16.16 -11.11
N SER A 223 -9.78 16.12 -12.29
CA SER A 223 -8.35 15.84 -12.47
C SER A 223 -7.93 14.51 -11.84
N ASN A 224 -8.53 13.43 -12.34
CA ASN A 224 -8.26 12.04 -11.92
C ASN A 224 -8.20 11.11 -13.15
N GLN A 225 -8.24 9.80 -12.97
CA GLN A 225 -8.28 8.78 -14.03
C GLN A 225 -9.56 7.93 -13.95
N ILE A 226 -10.66 8.50 -13.45
CA ILE A 226 -11.94 7.81 -13.28
C ILE A 226 -12.54 7.51 -14.66
N SER A 227 -13.04 6.30 -14.85
CA SER A 227 -13.55 5.81 -16.14
C SER A 227 -14.97 5.28 -16.04
N GLY A 228 -15.50 4.76 -17.15
CA GLY A 228 -16.84 4.16 -17.22
C GLY A 228 -17.96 5.18 -17.40
N SER A 229 -19.17 4.65 -17.53
CA SER A 229 -20.40 5.42 -17.75
C SER A 229 -20.93 6.06 -16.47
N LEU A 230 -21.52 7.24 -16.59
CA LEU A 230 -22.29 7.85 -15.51
C LEU A 230 -23.73 7.31 -15.46
N GLN A 231 -24.25 7.11 -14.26
CA GLN A 231 -25.65 6.74 -14.03
C GLN A 231 -26.56 7.97 -13.92
N ASP A 232 -27.86 7.74 -13.82
CA ASP A 232 -28.87 8.79 -13.63
C ASP A 232 -28.71 9.47 -12.25
N PHE A 233 -28.49 10.79 -12.26
CA PHE A 233 -28.33 11.62 -11.05
C PHE A 233 -29.62 12.31 -10.61
N THR A 234 -30.76 12.08 -11.28
CA THR A 234 -32.03 12.74 -10.95
C THR A 234 -32.48 12.53 -9.49
N GLY A 235 -32.08 11.42 -8.87
CA GLY A 235 -32.34 11.11 -7.46
C GLY A 235 -31.58 11.99 -6.45
N LEU A 236 -30.48 12.64 -6.85
CA LEU A 236 -29.70 13.53 -5.99
C LEU A 236 -30.34 14.92 -5.91
N SER A 237 -31.52 15.01 -5.30
CA SER A 237 -32.34 16.22 -5.26
C SER A 237 -31.65 17.44 -4.62
N SER A 238 -30.67 17.20 -3.75
CA SER A 238 -29.92 18.23 -3.03
C SER A 238 -28.66 18.70 -3.76
N LEU A 239 -28.28 18.04 -4.86
CA LEU A 239 -27.03 18.31 -5.57
C LEU A 239 -27.06 19.69 -6.24
N GLU A 240 -26.12 20.55 -5.85
CA GLU A 240 -25.96 21.89 -6.41
C GLU A 240 -24.73 21.99 -7.32
N GLN A 241 -23.68 21.21 -7.05
CA GLN A 241 -22.47 21.20 -7.87
C GLN A 241 -21.97 19.78 -8.13
N LEU A 242 -21.65 19.53 -9.41
CA LEU A 242 -20.93 18.35 -9.87
C LEU A 242 -19.75 18.77 -10.75
N ASP A 243 -18.54 18.41 -10.33
CA ASP A 243 -17.31 18.61 -11.09
C ASP A 243 -16.58 17.27 -11.31
N LEU A 244 -16.55 16.83 -12.57
CA LEU A 244 -15.90 15.60 -13.02
C LEU A 244 -14.93 15.88 -14.18
N ARG A 245 -14.49 17.14 -14.37
CA ARG A 245 -13.60 17.49 -15.47
C ARG A 245 -12.28 16.73 -15.41
N GLU A 246 -11.59 16.59 -16.54
CA GLU A 246 -10.26 15.97 -16.61
C GLU A 246 -10.24 14.55 -16.04
N ASN A 247 -11.05 13.67 -16.62
CA ASN A 247 -11.13 12.25 -16.29
C ASN A 247 -11.18 11.41 -17.59
N LYS A 248 -11.51 10.12 -17.46
CA LYS A 248 -11.66 9.17 -18.58
C LYS A 248 -13.11 8.65 -18.68
N LEU A 249 -14.09 9.47 -18.30
CA LEU A 249 -15.51 9.10 -18.33
C LEU A 249 -15.99 8.99 -19.78
N GLU A 250 -16.84 8.01 -20.04
CA GLU A 250 -17.30 7.65 -21.39
C GLU A 250 -18.83 7.55 -21.46
N ASP A 251 -19.34 7.13 -22.62
CA ASP A 251 -20.77 7.01 -22.94
C ASP A 251 -21.53 8.34 -22.94
N ALA A 252 -22.87 8.27 -22.89
CA ALA A 252 -23.74 9.42 -22.98
C ALA A 252 -23.81 10.22 -21.68
N LEU A 253 -24.08 11.53 -21.81
CA LEU A 253 -24.36 12.39 -20.66
C LEU A 253 -25.61 11.90 -19.89
N PRO A 254 -25.54 11.78 -18.56
CA PRO A 254 -26.66 11.29 -17.76
C PRO A 254 -27.71 12.36 -17.50
N ALA A 255 -28.91 11.95 -17.06
CA ALA A 255 -29.90 12.88 -16.55
C ALA A 255 -29.44 13.50 -15.21
N MET A 256 -29.82 14.76 -15.00
CA MET A 256 -29.35 15.58 -13.89
C MET A 256 -30.50 16.07 -13.01
N PRO A 257 -30.27 16.30 -11.71
CA PRO A 257 -31.29 16.81 -10.81
C PRO A 257 -31.60 18.28 -11.09
N LYS A 258 -32.87 18.68 -10.94
CA LYS A 258 -33.34 20.05 -11.19
C LYS A 258 -32.71 21.11 -10.28
N GLY A 259 -32.15 20.68 -9.14
CA GLY A 259 -31.48 21.53 -8.15
C GLY A 259 -30.11 22.06 -8.59
N LEU A 260 -29.54 21.50 -9.66
CA LEU A 260 -28.15 21.72 -10.06
C LEU A 260 -27.87 23.18 -10.46
N ILE A 261 -26.78 23.73 -9.94
CA ILE A 261 -26.31 25.10 -10.18
C ILE A 261 -25.07 25.11 -11.06
N ARG A 262 -24.13 24.18 -10.83
CA ARG A 262 -22.85 24.10 -11.56
C ARG A 262 -22.57 22.68 -12.03
N LEU A 263 -22.32 22.53 -13.33
CA LEU A 263 -21.98 21.26 -13.95
C LEU A 263 -20.73 21.39 -14.81
N PHE A 264 -19.67 20.67 -14.43
CA PHE A 264 -18.41 20.64 -15.16
C PHE A 264 -18.03 19.21 -15.51
N LEU A 265 -18.06 18.89 -16.81
CA LEU A 265 -17.80 17.56 -17.38
C LEU A 265 -16.74 17.61 -18.49
N SER A 266 -15.99 18.71 -18.58
CA SER A 266 -15.05 18.94 -19.67
C SER A 266 -13.83 18.02 -19.64
N ARG A 267 -13.19 17.81 -20.78
CA ARG A 267 -11.99 16.95 -20.92
C ARG A 267 -12.25 15.52 -20.45
N ASN A 268 -13.24 14.88 -21.05
CA ASN A 268 -13.59 13.47 -20.87
C ASN A 268 -13.78 12.82 -22.27
N SER A 269 -14.39 11.64 -22.33
CA SER A 269 -14.72 10.92 -23.57
C SER A 269 -16.24 10.74 -23.76
N PHE A 270 -17.06 11.67 -23.23
CA PHE A 270 -18.52 11.59 -23.39
C PHE A 270 -18.93 11.69 -24.86
N SER A 271 -19.92 10.89 -25.27
CA SER A 271 -20.44 10.82 -26.64
C SER A 271 -21.98 10.91 -26.66
N GLY A 272 -22.61 10.75 -27.82
CA GLY A 272 -24.06 10.90 -27.95
C GLY A 272 -24.51 12.36 -27.96
N GLU A 273 -25.78 12.63 -27.68
CA GLU A 273 -26.36 13.98 -27.74
C GLU A 273 -26.39 14.65 -26.35
N ILE A 274 -26.44 15.99 -26.32
CA ILE A 274 -26.73 16.72 -25.08
C ILE A 274 -28.22 16.50 -24.73
N PRO A 275 -28.57 15.96 -23.55
CA PRO A 275 -29.95 15.65 -23.20
C PRO A 275 -30.85 16.89 -23.24
N LYS A 276 -32.00 16.80 -23.90
CA LYS A 276 -32.99 17.90 -23.96
C LYS A 276 -33.46 18.33 -22.57
N GLN A 277 -33.46 17.42 -21.61
CA GLN A 277 -33.79 17.66 -20.20
C GLN A 277 -32.87 18.70 -19.56
N TYR A 278 -31.65 18.93 -20.07
CA TYR A 278 -30.77 19.96 -19.53
C TYR A 278 -31.35 21.38 -19.75
N GLY A 279 -32.20 21.55 -20.76
CA GLY A 279 -32.98 22.77 -20.98
C GLY A 279 -34.04 23.06 -19.92
N GLN A 280 -34.25 22.16 -18.95
CA GLN A 280 -35.20 22.30 -17.84
C GLN A 280 -34.50 22.55 -16.49
N LEU A 281 -33.17 22.67 -16.48
CA LEU A 281 -32.37 22.91 -15.27
C LEU A 281 -32.37 24.40 -14.92
N ASN A 282 -33.53 24.90 -14.46
CA ASN A 282 -33.76 26.33 -14.25
C ASN A 282 -32.82 26.99 -13.22
N ARG A 283 -32.18 26.22 -12.33
CA ARG A 283 -31.19 26.74 -11.37
C ARG A 283 -29.76 26.80 -11.93
N LEU A 284 -29.51 26.19 -13.09
CA LEU A 284 -28.18 26.05 -13.66
C LEU A 284 -27.60 27.41 -14.04
N GLN A 285 -26.42 27.72 -13.49
CA GLN A 285 -25.66 28.94 -13.72
C GLN A 285 -24.44 28.72 -14.57
N GLN A 286 -23.81 27.54 -14.47
CA GLN A 286 -22.58 27.21 -15.18
C GLN A 286 -22.65 25.79 -15.74
N LEU A 287 -22.41 25.67 -17.05
CA LEU A 287 -22.33 24.41 -17.77
C LEU A 287 -21.06 24.37 -18.60
N ASP A 288 -20.21 23.38 -18.36
CA ASP A 288 -19.05 23.07 -19.20
C ASP A 288 -19.06 21.59 -19.59
N VAL A 289 -19.24 21.32 -20.87
CA VAL A 289 -19.15 19.97 -21.47
C VAL A 289 -18.09 19.93 -22.58
N SER A 290 -17.19 20.92 -22.59
CA SER A 290 -16.18 21.07 -23.64
C SER A 290 -15.14 19.95 -23.67
N PHE A 291 -14.43 19.78 -24.78
CA PHE A 291 -13.41 18.73 -24.94
C PHE A 291 -13.98 17.32 -24.67
N ASN A 292 -15.00 16.97 -25.42
CA ASN A 292 -15.63 15.64 -25.42
C ASN A 292 -15.93 15.22 -26.87
N ALA A 293 -16.66 14.12 -27.05
CA ALA A 293 -17.09 13.57 -28.33
C ALA A 293 -18.61 13.73 -28.55
N LEU A 294 -19.24 14.78 -28.01
CA LEU A 294 -20.68 15.01 -28.11
C LEU A 294 -21.11 15.35 -29.54
N THR A 295 -22.26 14.85 -29.95
CA THR A 295 -22.83 14.92 -31.31
C THR A 295 -24.25 15.50 -31.27
N GLY A 296 -24.88 15.61 -32.45
CA GLY A 296 -26.25 16.13 -32.58
C GLY A 296 -26.31 17.67 -32.44
N THR A 297 -27.53 18.19 -32.36
CA THR A 297 -27.79 19.63 -32.22
C THR A 297 -27.83 20.04 -30.76
N ALA A 298 -27.16 21.13 -30.39
CA ALA A 298 -27.28 21.70 -29.05
C ALA A 298 -28.74 22.16 -28.78
N PRO A 299 -29.39 21.73 -27.68
CA PRO A 299 -30.74 22.16 -27.34
C PRO A 299 -30.84 23.68 -27.20
N ALA A 300 -31.80 24.30 -27.90
CA ALA A 300 -32.00 25.75 -27.90
C ALA A 300 -32.32 26.28 -26.50
N GLU A 301 -33.01 25.47 -25.70
CA GLU A 301 -33.45 25.80 -24.34
C GLU A 301 -32.26 26.10 -23.41
N LEU A 302 -31.09 25.48 -23.62
CA LEU A 302 -29.87 25.72 -22.84
C LEU A 302 -29.43 27.18 -22.84
N PHE A 303 -29.56 27.85 -23.98
CA PHE A 303 -29.17 29.25 -24.14
C PHE A 303 -30.16 30.20 -23.47
N SER A 304 -31.39 29.72 -23.21
CA SER A 304 -32.51 30.50 -22.68
C SER A 304 -32.78 30.28 -21.18
N LEU A 305 -32.00 29.40 -20.52
CA LEU A 305 -32.16 29.09 -19.09
C LEU A 305 -32.09 30.38 -18.25
N PRO A 306 -32.97 30.56 -17.25
CA PRO A 306 -33.15 31.86 -16.60
C PRO A 306 -31.89 32.34 -15.86
N ASN A 307 -31.09 31.42 -15.32
CA ASN A 307 -29.91 31.74 -14.49
C ASN A 307 -28.56 31.44 -15.15
N ILE A 308 -28.55 30.94 -16.40
CA ILE A 308 -27.30 30.54 -17.06
C ILE A 308 -26.42 31.77 -17.33
N SER A 309 -25.18 31.71 -16.87
CA SER A 309 -24.18 32.78 -16.99
C SER A 309 -22.94 32.35 -17.76
N TYR A 310 -22.58 31.06 -17.67
CA TYR A 310 -21.43 30.44 -18.31
C TYR A 310 -21.87 29.18 -19.06
N LEU A 311 -21.65 29.14 -20.36
CA LEU A 311 -21.97 28.00 -21.22
C LEU A 311 -20.77 27.67 -22.11
N ASN A 312 -20.18 26.50 -21.92
CA ASN A 312 -19.05 26.05 -22.73
C ASN A 312 -19.34 24.67 -23.35
N LEU A 313 -19.48 24.66 -24.67
CA LEU A 313 -19.75 23.51 -25.53
C LEU A 313 -18.58 23.22 -26.48
N ALA A 314 -17.45 23.91 -26.31
CA ALA A 314 -16.36 23.92 -27.28
C ALA A 314 -15.70 22.55 -27.47
N SER A 315 -15.03 22.34 -28.60
CA SER A 315 -14.23 21.12 -28.85
C SER A 315 -15.06 19.84 -28.69
N ASN A 316 -16.13 19.74 -29.50
CA ASN A 316 -17.03 18.59 -29.60
C ASN A 316 -17.32 18.30 -31.09
N MET A 317 -18.29 17.43 -31.38
CA MET A 317 -18.79 17.14 -32.72
C MET A 317 -20.24 17.61 -32.92
N LEU A 318 -20.66 18.68 -32.22
CA LEU A 318 -22.02 19.22 -32.32
C LEU A 318 -22.26 19.75 -33.73
N SER A 319 -23.42 19.46 -34.30
CA SER A 319 -23.74 19.73 -35.70
C SER A 319 -25.12 20.37 -35.87
N GLY A 320 -25.45 20.75 -37.11
CA GLY A 320 -26.69 21.46 -37.42
C GLY A 320 -26.59 22.96 -37.15
N SER A 321 -27.72 23.65 -37.26
CA SER A 321 -27.80 25.11 -37.12
C SER A 321 -28.40 25.53 -35.78
N LEU A 322 -27.81 26.57 -35.16
CA LEU A 322 -28.48 27.28 -34.06
C LEU A 322 -29.68 28.06 -34.63
N GLN A 323 -30.83 28.02 -33.94
CA GLN A 323 -32.04 28.67 -34.44
C GLN A 323 -31.83 30.19 -34.58
N THR A 324 -32.25 30.77 -35.70
CA THR A 324 -32.07 32.21 -35.98
C THR A 324 -32.81 33.12 -34.99
N HIS A 325 -33.91 32.65 -34.40
CA HIS A 325 -34.73 33.37 -33.41
C HIS A 325 -34.48 32.91 -31.95
N LEU A 326 -33.30 32.38 -31.66
CA LEU A 326 -32.92 31.92 -30.33
C LEU A 326 -33.01 33.05 -29.29
N ARG A 327 -33.79 32.85 -28.22
CA ARG A 327 -33.81 33.77 -27.08
C ARG A 327 -32.71 33.39 -26.10
N CYS A 328 -31.70 34.24 -25.94
CA CYS A 328 -30.66 34.03 -24.94
C CYS A 328 -31.08 34.61 -23.59
N SER A 329 -30.64 33.97 -22.52
CA SER A 329 -30.77 34.50 -21.16
C SER A 329 -30.11 35.88 -21.04
N SER A 330 -30.71 36.76 -20.24
CA SER A 330 -30.13 38.06 -19.90
C SER A 330 -28.90 37.92 -18.99
N GLN A 331 -28.76 36.80 -18.28
CA GLN A 331 -27.64 36.52 -17.39
C GLN A 331 -26.42 35.94 -18.11
N LEU A 332 -26.56 35.53 -19.38
CA LEU A 332 -25.51 34.83 -20.12
C LEU A 332 -24.35 35.78 -20.44
N ARG A 333 -23.19 35.55 -19.82
CA ARG A 333 -21.96 36.37 -19.96
C ARG A 333 -20.89 35.71 -20.80
N PHE A 334 -20.79 34.38 -20.75
CA PHE A 334 -19.77 33.63 -21.49
C PHE A 334 -20.42 32.49 -22.27
N VAL A 335 -20.15 32.44 -23.57
CA VAL A 335 -20.57 31.36 -24.47
C VAL A 335 -19.40 30.93 -25.32
N ASP A 336 -19.07 29.65 -25.28
CA ASP A 336 -18.10 29.06 -26.18
C ASP A 336 -18.70 27.86 -26.92
N ILE A 337 -18.83 28.01 -28.24
CA ILE A 337 -19.30 26.97 -29.16
C ILE A 337 -18.22 26.61 -30.20
N SER A 338 -16.97 27.04 -29.95
CA SER A 338 -15.87 26.86 -30.89
C SER A 338 -15.50 25.39 -31.11
N TYR A 339 -14.83 25.08 -32.22
CA TYR A 339 -14.33 23.76 -32.57
C TYR A 339 -15.42 22.68 -32.52
N ASN A 340 -16.45 22.86 -33.35
CA ASN A 340 -17.58 21.95 -33.52
C ASN A 340 -17.87 21.80 -35.04
N ARG A 341 -19.03 21.24 -35.39
CA ARG A 341 -19.51 21.10 -36.78
C ARG A 341 -20.78 21.92 -37.03
N LEU A 342 -20.93 23.05 -36.34
CA LEU A 342 -22.12 23.90 -36.45
C LEU A 342 -22.16 24.61 -37.81
N MET A 343 -23.36 24.75 -38.36
CA MET A 343 -23.62 25.32 -39.68
C MET A 343 -24.63 26.47 -39.61
N GLY A 344 -24.75 27.25 -40.68
CA GLY A 344 -25.70 28.37 -40.75
C GLY A 344 -25.15 29.65 -40.11
N TYR A 345 -26.02 30.54 -39.65
CA TYR A 345 -25.63 31.84 -39.10
C TYR A 345 -25.60 31.83 -37.58
N LEU A 346 -24.72 32.62 -36.98
CA LEU A 346 -24.77 32.88 -35.53
C LEU A 346 -26.06 33.68 -35.20
N PRO A 347 -26.89 33.24 -34.22
CA PRO A 347 -28.09 33.97 -33.84
C PRO A 347 -27.79 35.41 -33.39
N SER A 348 -28.64 36.37 -33.75
CA SER A 348 -28.44 37.78 -33.39
C SER A 348 -28.36 38.03 -31.89
N SER A 349 -29.05 37.19 -31.10
CA SER A 349 -28.99 37.21 -29.64
C SER A 349 -27.62 36.86 -29.05
N LEU A 350 -26.76 36.17 -29.80
CA LEU A 350 -25.35 35.90 -29.47
C LEU A 350 -24.38 36.83 -30.22
N GLY A 351 -24.89 37.67 -31.13
CA GLY A 351 -24.09 38.59 -31.93
C GLY A 351 -23.52 39.76 -31.12
N THR A 352 -22.60 40.48 -31.75
CA THR A 352 -21.71 41.56 -31.26
C THR A 352 -22.36 42.79 -30.61
N GLU A 353 -23.67 42.82 -30.39
CA GLU A 353 -24.39 43.97 -29.82
C GLU A 353 -24.62 43.89 -28.30
N SER A 354 -24.07 42.88 -27.62
CA SER A 354 -24.11 42.81 -26.15
C SER A 354 -22.74 43.17 -25.57
N GLU A 355 -22.55 44.43 -25.18
CA GLU A 355 -21.28 44.99 -24.65
C GLU A 355 -20.68 44.23 -23.44
N ASN A 356 -21.43 43.28 -22.85
CA ASN A 356 -21.03 42.50 -21.67
C ASN A 356 -21.09 40.97 -21.87
N ARG A 357 -21.07 40.46 -23.12
CA ARG A 357 -21.05 39.02 -23.41
C ARG A 357 -19.85 38.63 -24.27
N VAL A 358 -19.09 37.65 -23.79
CA VAL A 358 -18.01 37.01 -24.55
C VAL A 358 -18.57 35.80 -25.29
N VAL A 359 -18.46 35.82 -26.62
CA VAL A 359 -18.89 34.71 -27.48
C VAL A 359 -17.72 34.23 -28.32
N LYS A 360 -17.45 32.92 -28.27
CA LYS A 360 -16.42 32.24 -29.07
C LYS A 360 -17.07 31.21 -29.99
N SER A 361 -16.75 31.26 -31.28
CA SER A 361 -17.39 30.42 -32.31
C SER A 361 -16.43 29.95 -33.41
N ASP A 362 -15.12 30.13 -33.23
CA ASP A 362 -14.08 29.69 -34.17
C ASP A 362 -14.15 28.18 -34.46
N GLY A 363 -13.62 27.72 -35.60
CA GLY A 363 -13.51 26.29 -35.90
C GLY A 363 -14.84 25.57 -36.14
N ASN A 364 -15.86 26.27 -36.66
CA ASN A 364 -17.14 25.70 -37.14
C ASN A 364 -17.28 25.93 -38.66
N CYS A 365 -18.47 25.73 -39.23
CA CYS A 365 -18.81 26.10 -40.61
C CYS A 365 -19.91 27.16 -40.64
N LEU A 366 -19.79 28.19 -39.79
CA LEU A 366 -20.76 29.28 -39.71
C LEU A 366 -20.59 30.25 -40.88
N SER A 367 -21.70 30.76 -41.39
CA SER A 367 -21.80 31.79 -42.43
C SER A 367 -21.92 33.18 -41.81
N GLY A 368 -21.33 34.20 -42.44
CA GLY A 368 -21.30 35.59 -41.96
C GLY A 368 -19.90 36.09 -41.61
N SER A 369 -19.79 37.27 -41.00
CA SER A 369 -18.52 37.94 -40.63
C SER A 369 -17.82 37.29 -39.42
N VAL A 370 -17.72 35.96 -39.37
CA VAL A 370 -17.03 35.22 -38.32
C VAL A 370 -15.69 34.73 -38.87
N GLN A 371 -14.58 35.06 -38.19
CA GLN A 371 -13.24 34.63 -38.61
C GLN A 371 -13.00 33.15 -38.24
N HIS A 372 -11.95 32.54 -38.83
CA HIS A 372 -11.47 31.19 -38.50
C HIS A 372 -12.51 30.06 -38.62
N GLN A 373 -13.34 30.09 -39.67
CA GLN A 373 -14.30 29.03 -39.98
C GLN A 373 -13.73 28.05 -41.02
N HIS A 374 -14.16 26.79 -40.95
CA HIS A 374 -13.91 25.76 -41.95
C HIS A 374 -14.88 25.89 -43.13
N ASP A 375 -14.48 25.31 -44.28
CA ASP A 375 -15.36 25.16 -45.44
C ASP A 375 -16.56 24.27 -45.09
N VAL A 376 -17.73 24.56 -45.68
CA VAL A 376 -19.00 23.85 -45.45
C VAL A 376 -18.86 22.33 -45.65
N SER A 377 -17.96 21.87 -46.52
CA SER A 377 -17.66 20.45 -46.72
C SER A 377 -17.18 19.73 -45.45
N TYR A 378 -16.41 20.40 -44.59
CA TYR A 378 -15.92 19.86 -43.31
C TYR A 378 -17.06 19.44 -42.37
N CYS A 379 -18.16 20.20 -42.36
CA CYS A 379 -19.31 19.91 -41.50
C CYS A 379 -20.36 18.99 -42.15
N ARG A 380 -20.23 18.64 -43.45
CA ARG A 380 -21.26 17.91 -44.21
C ARG A 380 -21.11 16.37 -44.20
N GLU A 381 -20.00 15.82 -43.72
CA GLU A 381 -19.77 14.36 -43.62
C GLU A 381 -19.78 13.92 -42.12
N VAL A 382 -20.45 12.87 -41.60
CA VAL A 382 -20.86 11.54 -42.11
C VAL A 382 -22.10 11.01 -41.36
N HIS A 383 -23.28 11.00 -42.00
CA HIS A 383 -24.33 9.99 -41.76
C HIS A 383 -24.17 8.88 -42.81
N VAL A 384 -23.08 8.11 -42.75
CA VAL A 384 -23.00 6.85 -43.49
C VAL A 384 -23.53 5.77 -42.57
N LYS A 385 -24.73 5.27 -42.90
CA LYS A 385 -25.17 3.92 -42.56
C LYS A 385 -23.96 3.00 -42.64
N LYS A 386 -23.63 2.25 -41.59
CA LYS A 386 -22.69 1.13 -41.68
C LYS A 386 -23.14 0.21 -42.83
N LYS A 387 -22.56 0.36 -44.02
CA LYS A 387 -22.29 -0.77 -44.90
C LYS A 387 -21.06 -1.43 -44.30
N PRO A 388 -21.02 -2.77 -44.18
CA PRO A 388 -19.94 -3.46 -43.49
C PRO A 388 -18.63 -3.14 -44.21
N TYR A 389 -17.75 -2.39 -43.54
CA TYR A 389 -16.41 -2.18 -44.04
C TYR A 389 -15.67 -3.52 -43.96
N ARG A 390 -15.06 -3.90 -45.09
CA ARG A 390 -14.39 -5.18 -45.31
C ARG A 390 -13.21 -5.35 -44.34
N VAL A 391 -13.44 -6.06 -43.23
CA VAL A 391 -12.42 -6.54 -42.27
C VAL A 391 -11.29 -7.30 -43.00
N GLY A 392 -11.58 -7.94 -44.13
CA GLY A 392 -10.60 -8.72 -44.89
C GLY A 392 -9.40 -7.94 -45.45
N ILE A 393 -9.52 -6.63 -45.75
CA ILE A 393 -8.41 -5.87 -46.36
C ILE A 393 -7.40 -5.45 -45.29
N PHE A 394 -7.85 -5.00 -44.11
CA PHE A 394 -6.95 -4.65 -43.01
C PHE A 394 -6.28 -5.88 -42.39
N VAL A 395 -6.99 -7.01 -42.27
CA VAL A 395 -6.39 -8.29 -41.86
C VAL A 395 -5.38 -8.75 -42.90
N GLY A 396 -5.66 -8.62 -44.20
CA GLY A 396 -4.72 -8.95 -45.28
C GLY A 396 -3.45 -8.11 -45.26
N VAL A 397 -3.56 -6.80 -44.99
CA VAL A 397 -2.40 -5.91 -44.87
C VAL A 397 -1.58 -6.21 -43.62
N ILE A 398 -2.23 -6.45 -42.47
CA ILE A 398 -1.54 -6.80 -41.22
C ILE A 398 -0.84 -8.16 -41.35
N VAL A 399 -1.51 -9.18 -41.92
CA VAL A 399 -0.91 -10.49 -42.19
C VAL A 399 0.23 -10.38 -43.21
N GLY A 400 0.09 -9.53 -44.24
CA GLY A 400 1.13 -9.25 -45.21
C GLY A 400 2.37 -8.58 -44.59
N ILE A 401 2.17 -7.60 -43.71
CA ILE A 401 3.27 -6.93 -42.98
C ILE A 401 3.97 -7.91 -42.04
N VAL A 402 3.20 -8.72 -41.30
CA VAL A 402 3.76 -9.74 -40.39
C VAL A 402 4.54 -10.80 -41.18
N ALA A 403 4.00 -11.28 -42.30
CA ALA A 403 4.70 -12.23 -43.17
C ALA A 403 5.98 -11.63 -43.77
N PHE A 404 5.95 -10.38 -44.19
CA PHE A 404 7.12 -9.67 -44.71
C PHE A 404 8.21 -9.52 -43.65
N VAL A 405 7.84 -9.15 -42.42
CA VAL A 405 8.79 -9.04 -41.29
C VAL A 405 9.40 -10.41 -40.95
N VAL A 406 8.61 -11.47 -40.96
CA VAL A 406 9.11 -12.84 -40.71
C VAL A 406 10.09 -13.27 -41.81
N VAL A 407 9.79 -13.00 -43.07
CA VAL A 407 10.69 -13.30 -44.19
C VAL A 407 11.97 -12.47 -44.08
N LEU A 408 11.87 -11.18 -43.74
CA LEU A 408 13.03 -10.29 -43.55
C LEU A 408 13.96 -10.83 -42.46
N VAL A 409 13.42 -11.21 -41.30
CA VAL A 409 14.18 -11.78 -40.18
C VAL A 409 14.83 -13.10 -40.59
N LEU A 410 14.12 -13.98 -41.29
CA LEU A 410 14.68 -15.24 -41.78
C LEU A 410 15.82 -15.02 -42.79
N SER A 411 15.67 -14.06 -43.70
CA SER A 411 16.74 -13.69 -44.63
C SER A 411 17.95 -13.08 -43.92
N ILE A 412 17.75 -12.25 -42.88
CA ILE A 412 18.85 -11.72 -42.05
C ILE A 412 19.56 -12.86 -41.32
N VAL A 413 18.82 -13.84 -40.76
CA VAL A 413 19.42 -15.00 -40.08
C VAL A 413 20.23 -15.87 -41.05
N ILE A 414 19.75 -16.07 -42.28
CA ILE A 414 20.47 -16.82 -43.32
C ILE A 414 21.72 -16.06 -43.77
N ILE A 415 21.64 -14.73 -43.91
CA ILE A 415 22.78 -13.87 -44.25
C ILE A 415 23.81 -13.86 -43.12
N CYS A 416 23.39 -13.72 -41.86
CA CYS A 416 24.27 -13.79 -40.69
C CYS A 416 24.94 -15.17 -40.56
N LYS A 417 24.25 -16.27 -40.90
CA LYS A 417 24.83 -17.61 -40.97
C LYS A 417 25.78 -17.83 -42.15
N ARG A 418 25.63 -17.09 -43.26
CA ARG A 418 26.50 -17.18 -44.44
C ARG A 418 27.74 -16.28 -44.38
N TYR A 419 27.68 -15.17 -43.65
CA TYR A 419 28.76 -14.18 -43.60
C TYR A 419 29.68 -14.27 -42.37
N PHE A 420 29.35 -15.07 -41.36
CA PHE A 420 30.26 -15.34 -40.23
C PHE A 420 30.45 -16.85 -40.01
N PRO A 421 31.51 -17.46 -40.58
CA PRO A 421 32.00 -18.78 -40.18
C PRO A 421 32.75 -18.69 -38.84
N ARG A 422 32.55 -19.70 -37.98
CA ARG A 422 33.43 -19.99 -36.83
C ARG A 422 34.85 -20.30 -37.31
N ALA A 423 35.85 -19.63 -36.74
CA ALA A 423 37.13 -20.26 -36.37
C ALA A 423 37.91 -19.35 -35.40
N MET A 424 38.37 -19.97 -34.32
CA MET A 424 39.28 -19.42 -33.31
C MET A 424 40.64 -19.04 -33.91
N SER A 425 41.32 -18.07 -33.30
CA SER A 425 42.78 -18.11 -33.14
C SER A 425 43.21 -17.28 -31.92
N GLU A 426 44.03 -17.92 -31.10
CA GLU A 426 44.72 -17.38 -29.95
C GLU A 426 45.80 -16.33 -30.31
N GLN A 427 46.16 -15.59 -29.26
CA GLN A 427 47.50 -15.16 -28.83
C GLN A 427 48.00 -13.71 -29.02
N HIS A 428 48.39 -13.18 -27.84
CA HIS A 428 49.45 -12.20 -27.52
C HIS A 428 49.27 -10.72 -27.88
N LEU A 429 49.00 -9.89 -26.85
CA LEU A 429 50.03 -8.95 -26.37
C LEU A 429 49.80 -8.48 -24.92
N LEU A 430 50.91 -8.32 -24.23
CA LEU A 430 51.15 -8.14 -22.79
C LEU A 430 50.99 -6.68 -22.29
N HIS A 431 50.62 -6.59 -21.01
CA HIS A 431 51.00 -5.60 -19.98
C HIS A 431 50.87 -4.08 -20.23
N LYS A 432 50.03 -3.44 -19.39
CA LYS A 432 50.54 -2.38 -18.49
C LYS A 432 49.73 -2.33 -17.19
N THR A 433 50.41 -2.67 -16.11
CA THR A 433 50.08 -2.35 -14.72
C THR A 433 50.06 -0.84 -14.51
N VAL A 434 48.98 -0.31 -13.94
CA VAL A 434 49.02 0.92 -13.13
C VAL A 434 48.21 0.65 -11.88
N GLN A 435 48.94 0.58 -10.78
CA GLN A 435 48.47 0.51 -9.42
C GLN A 435 48.34 1.95 -8.87
N ASP A 436 47.38 2.10 -7.96
CA ASP A 436 47.24 3.16 -6.95
C ASP A 436 46.45 4.45 -7.26
N SER A 437 45.22 4.45 -6.73
CA SER A 437 44.82 5.20 -5.51
C SER A 437 43.93 6.46 -5.61
N TYR A 438 43.01 6.53 -4.63
CA TYR A 438 42.16 7.64 -4.16
C TYR A 438 40.92 8.02 -5.02
N THR A 439 39.70 8.20 -4.50
CA THR A 439 39.20 8.41 -3.13
C THR A 439 37.73 7.98 -3.06
N ALA A 440 37.35 7.26 -2.01
CA ALA A 440 35.95 7.05 -1.64
C ALA A 440 35.42 8.34 -1.01
N GLU A 441 34.63 9.11 -1.76
CA GLU A 441 33.87 10.22 -1.21
C GLU A 441 32.57 9.64 -0.62
N PHE A 442 32.69 9.16 0.63
CA PHE A 442 31.56 8.81 1.48
C PHE A 442 30.84 10.08 1.92
N SER A 443 29.57 10.24 1.54
CA SER A 443 28.69 11.23 2.15
C SER A 443 28.42 10.85 3.61
N SER A 444 28.78 11.74 4.54
CA SER A 444 28.74 11.54 6.00
C SER A 444 27.34 11.51 6.61
N GLU A 445 26.30 11.18 5.85
CA GLU A 445 24.93 10.95 6.34
C GLU A 445 24.56 9.47 6.48
N LEU A 446 25.39 8.55 5.95
CA LEU A 446 25.19 7.11 6.15
C LEU A 446 25.87 6.56 7.42
N VAL A 447 26.71 7.37 8.08
CA VAL A 447 27.49 6.96 9.27
C VAL A 447 26.73 7.26 10.58
N THR A 448 25.75 8.16 10.55
CA THR A 448 24.99 8.57 11.76
C THR A 448 23.88 7.59 12.14
N ASN A 449 23.26 6.91 11.19
CA ASN A 449 22.26 5.85 11.47
C ASN A 449 22.88 4.49 11.85
N ALA A 450 24.20 4.34 11.68
CA ALA A 450 24.92 3.11 12.00
C ALA A 450 25.17 2.91 13.52
N ARG A 451 24.86 3.90 14.36
CA ARG A 451 25.14 3.81 15.81
C ARG A 451 24.17 2.92 16.59
N TYR A 452 22.93 2.73 16.11
CA TYR A 452 21.96 1.79 16.71
C TYR A 452 21.97 0.39 16.06
N VAL A 453 22.50 0.27 14.84
CA VAL A 453 22.73 -1.04 14.17
C VAL A 453 24.00 -1.72 14.70
N SER A 454 24.94 -0.94 15.26
CA SER A 454 26.22 -1.47 15.76
C SER A 454 26.10 -2.33 17.02
N GLU A 455 25.06 -2.21 17.84
CA GLU A 455 24.96 -2.99 19.09
C GLU A 455 24.46 -4.41 18.82
N ALA A 456 23.44 -4.57 17.95
CA ALA A 456 22.89 -5.88 17.56
C ALA A 456 23.81 -6.64 16.58
N ALA A 457 24.53 -5.93 15.70
CA ALA A 457 25.51 -6.54 14.79
C ALA A 457 26.85 -6.90 15.46
N LYS A 458 27.14 -6.38 16.67
CA LYS A 458 28.37 -6.70 17.42
C LYS A 458 28.34 -8.08 18.09
N LEU A 459 27.16 -8.67 18.30
CA LEU A 459 27.00 -9.96 19.00
C LEU A 459 27.19 -11.21 18.12
N GLY A 460 27.38 -11.07 16.80
CA GLY A 460 27.51 -12.19 15.86
C GLY A 460 28.82 -12.24 15.07
N ARG A 461 29.87 -11.54 15.51
CA ARG A 461 31.13 -11.35 14.75
C ARG A 461 32.21 -12.42 14.96
N GLU A 462 31.87 -13.55 15.54
CA GLU A 462 32.83 -14.64 15.68
C GLU A 462 32.76 -15.56 14.45
N ASN A 463 33.75 -15.38 13.56
CA ASN A 463 34.28 -16.37 12.60
C ASN A 463 33.59 -16.62 11.24
N LEU A 464 32.52 -15.93 10.82
CA LEU A 464 31.95 -16.14 9.47
C LEU A 464 32.49 -15.17 8.39
N PRO A 465 32.88 -15.66 7.20
CA PRO A 465 33.43 -14.84 6.12
C PRO A 465 32.42 -13.82 5.57
N VAL A 466 32.96 -12.76 4.94
CA VAL A 466 32.16 -11.72 4.26
C VAL A 466 31.51 -12.32 3.02
N CYS A 467 30.25 -11.95 2.77
CA CYS A 467 29.51 -12.42 1.61
C CYS A 467 30.24 -12.02 0.30
N ARG A 468 30.53 -12.98 -0.58
CA ARG A 468 31.22 -12.74 -1.86
C ARG A 468 30.54 -13.42 -3.05
N SER A 469 30.91 -13.03 -4.26
CA SER A 469 30.53 -13.74 -5.48
C SER A 469 31.42 -14.96 -5.72
N TYR A 470 30.82 -16.09 -6.06
CA TYR A 470 31.49 -17.35 -6.41
C TYR A 470 31.42 -17.59 -7.93
N SER A 471 32.43 -18.24 -8.50
CA SER A 471 32.40 -18.70 -9.90
C SER A 471 31.66 -20.03 -10.01
N LEU A 472 31.14 -20.36 -11.20
CA LEU A 472 30.45 -21.65 -11.38
C LEU A 472 31.45 -22.81 -11.28
N GLU A 473 32.67 -22.62 -11.75
CA GLU A 473 33.77 -23.57 -11.69
C GLU A 473 34.09 -23.94 -10.24
N GLU A 474 34.17 -22.94 -9.35
CA GLU A 474 34.39 -23.15 -7.91
C GLU A 474 33.25 -23.95 -7.27
N LEU A 475 32.01 -23.72 -7.68
CA LEU A 475 30.86 -24.50 -7.19
C LEU A 475 30.85 -25.93 -7.72
N LYS A 476 31.24 -26.14 -8.99
CA LYS A 476 31.37 -27.47 -9.58
C LYS A 476 32.45 -28.28 -8.90
N GLU A 477 33.62 -27.70 -8.65
CA GLU A 477 34.68 -28.37 -7.90
C GLU A 477 34.22 -28.72 -6.48
N ALA A 478 33.54 -27.79 -5.81
CA ALA A 478 33.05 -28.01 -4.44
C ALA A 478 31.97 -29.11 -4.34
N THR A 479 31.25 -29.40 -5.43
CA THR A 479 30.12 -30.36 -5.46
C THR A 479 30.38 -31.58 -6.33
N ASN A 480 31.60 -31.77 -6.83
CA ASN A 480 31.93 -32.80 -7.81
C ASN A 480 31.00 -32.77 -9.04
N ASP A 481 30.89 -31.59 -9.66
CA ASP A 481 29.98 -31.25 -10.78
C ASP A 481 28.50 -31.52 -10.48
N PHE A 482 28.06 -31.14 -9.26
CA PHE A 482 26.70 -31.36 -8.76
C PHE A 482 26.27 -32.85 -8.79
N ASP A 483 27.20 -33.76 -8.48
CA ASP A 483 26.95 -35.20 -8.45
C ASP A 483 25.84 -35.57 -7.45
N ASN A 484 25.12 -36.66 -7.72
CA ASN A 484 24.03 -37.15 -6.87
C ASN A 484 24.47 -37.47 -5.43
N SER A 485 25.75 -37.78 -5.19
CA SER A 485 26.27 -38.01 -3.83
C SER A 485 26.25 -36.75 -2.95
N THR A 486 26.23 -35.56 -3.57
CA THR A 486 26.17 -34.27 -2.87
C THR A 486 24.76 -33.75 -2.69
N PHE A 487 23.77 -34.36 -3.35
CA PHE A 487 22.38 -33.93 -3.31
C PHE A 487 21.75 -34.15 -1.93
N MET A 488 21.23 -33.08 -1.33
CA MET A 488 20.58 -33.11 -0.02
C MET A 488 19.05 -33.17 -0.12
N GLY A 489 18.47 -32.69 -1.22
CA GLY A 489 17.03 -32.66 -1.44
C GLY A 489 16.60 -31.57 -2.41
N GLU A 490 15.34 -31.61 -2.80
CA GLU A 490 14.70 -30.61 -3.66
C GLU A 490 13.47 -30.05 -2.96
N ASN A 491 13.38 -28.72 -2.89
CA ASN A 491 12.19 -28.04 -2.41
C ASN A 491 11.61 -27.15 -3.52
N ILE A 492 10.51 -26.45 -3.22
CA ILE A 492 9.83 -25.54 -4.15
C ILE A 492 10.72 -24.42 -4.71
N TYR A 493 11.85 -24.13 -4.06
CA TYR A 493 12.80 -23.10 -4.48
C TYR A 493 13.99 -23.69 -5.25
N GLY A 494 14.06 -25.01 -5.41
CA GLY A 494 15.08 -25.69 -6.21
C GLY A 494 15.90 -26.71 -5.43
N LYS A 495 17.00 -27.15 -6.04
CA LYS A 495 17.84 -28.26 -5.56
C LYS A 495 18.91 -27.77 -4.59
N LEU A 496 19.13 -28.55 -3.52
CA LEU A 496 20.14 -28.33 -2.49
C LEU A 496 21.27 -29.35 -2.61
N TYR A 497 22.51 -28.86 -2.56
CA TYR A 497 23.72 -29.67 -2.63
C TYR A 497 24.65 -29.33 -1.46
N ARG A 498 25.32 -30.34 -0.91
CA ARG A 498 26.42 -30.19 0.05
C ARG A 498 27.72 -29.98 -0.73
N GLY A 499 28.40 -28.88 -0.46
CA GLY A 499 29.70 -28.57 -1.08
C GLY A 499 30.82 -28.46 -0.06
N LYS A 500 32.05 -28.69 -0.50
CA LYS A 500 33.27 -28.37 0.25
C LYS A 500 34.14 -27.43 -0.59
N LEU A 501 34.26 -26.17 -0.18
CA LEU A 501 35.08 -25.17 -0.86
C LEU A 501 36.57 -25.51 -0.74
N GLU A 502 37.42 -24.93 -1.60
CA GLU A 502 38.89 -25.09 -1.55
C GLU A 502 39.49 -24.77 -0.18
N SER A 503 38.89 -23.82 0.55
CA SER A 503 39.28 -23.46 1.92
C SER A 503 39.04 -24.56 2.95
N GLY A 504 38.43 -25.68 2.56
CA GLY A 504 37.99 -26.76 3.44
C GLY A 504 36.65 -26.52 4.10
N MET A 505 36.04 -25.35 3.90
CA MET A 505 34.75 -24.97 4.49
C MET A 505 33.60 -25.76 3.85
N GLN A 506 32.76 -26.37 4.69
CA GLN A 506 31.52 -27.01 4.26
C GLN A 506 30.43 -25.97 4.04
N VAL A 507 29.73 -26.06 2.91
CA VAL A 507 28.68 -25.12 2.50
C VAL A 507 27.47 -25.85 1.96
N VAL A 508 26.33 -25.17 1.96
CA VAL A 508 25.10 -25.65 1.32
C VAL A 508 24.82 -24.76 0.12
N ILE A 509 24.71 -25.36 -1.06
CA ILE A 509 24.52 -24.66 -2.33
C ILE A 509 23.09 -24.92 -2.82
N ARG A 510 22.33 -23.85 -2.98
CA ARG A 510 20.94 -23.88 -3.47
C ARG A 510 20.89 -23.36 -4.89
N GLY A 511 20.51 -24.21 -5.84
CA GLY A 511 20.27 -23.82 -7.23
C GLY A 511 18.83 -23.36 -7.43
N LEU A 512 18.63 -22.11 -7.82
CA LEU A 512 17.32 -21.50 -8.10
C LEU A 512 17.00 -21.56 -9.60
N PRO A 513 15.85 -22.14 -10.01
CA PRO A 513 15.35 -22.01 -11.37
C PRO A 513 14.73 -20.62 -11.56
N LEU A 514 15.42 -19.70 -12.23
CA LEU A 514 14.87 -18.36 -12.50
C LEU A 514 13.99 -18.38 -13.76
N SER A 515 12.78 -17.81 -13.64
CA SER A 515 11.95 -17.47 -14.80
C SER A 515 12.38 -16.12 -15.39
N LYS A 516 12.26 -15.96 -16.72
CA LYS A 516 12.78 -14.85 -17.57
C LYS A 516 12.26 -13.42 -17.25
N LYS A 517 11.66 -13.17 -16.09
CA LYS A 517 10.97 -11.90 -15.76
C LYS A 517 11.82 -10.85 -15.02
N TYR A 518 13.02 -11.18 -14.55
CA TYR A 518 13.83 -10.24 -13.76
C TYR A 518 14.96 -9.58 -14.55
N SER A 519 15.10 -8.25 -14.40
CA SER A 519 16.34 -7.57 -14.79
C SER A 519 17.46 -7.93 -13.80
N ILE A 520 18.65 -8.23 -14.31
CA ILE A 520 19.84 -8.61 -13.53
C ILE A 520 20.13 -7.57 -12.42
N ARG A 521 19.86 -6.29 -12.69
CA ARG A 521 20.07 -5.18 -11.74
C ARG A 521 19.14 -5.23 -10.52
N ASN A 522 17.86 -5.54 -10.71
CA ASN A 522 16.90 -5.66 -9.61
C ASN A 522 17.17 -6.90 -8.74
N PHE A 523 17.68 -7.96 -9.38
CA PHE A 523 18.05 -9.20 -8.69
C PHE A 523 19.26 -9.00 -7.76
N LYS A 524 20.30 -8.30 -8.23
CA LYS A 524 21.50 -8.02 -7.44
C LYS A 524 21.19 -7.21 -6.17
N LEU A 525 20.32 -6.20 -6.25
CA LEU A 525 19.87 -5.44 -5.09
C LEU A 525 19.17 -6.31 -4.03
N ARG A 526 18.37 -7.29 -4.46
CA ARG A 526 17.69 -8.24 -3.55
C ARG A 526 18.67 -9.20 -2.88
N LEU A 527 19.69 -9.66 -3.60
CA LEU A 527 20.78 -10.46 -3.04
C LEU A 527 21.60 -9.67 -2.02
N ASP A 528 21.89 -8.40 -2.30
CA ASP A 528 22.61 -7.51 -1.38
C ASP A 528 21.83 -7.30 -0.07
N LEU A 529 20.49 -7.27 -0.12
CA LEU A 529 19.65 -7.22 1.09
C LEU A 529 19.72 -8.52 1.89
N LEU A 530 19.63 -9.68 1.24
CA LEU A 530 19.75 -10.98 1.92
C LEU A 530 21.13 -11.19 2.55
N ALA A 531 22.19 -10.75 1.88
CA ALA A 531 23.56 -10.80 2.39
C ALA A 531 23.76 -9.97 3.67
N LYS A 532 22.90 -8.97 3.91
CA LYS A 532 22.91 -8.13 5.12
C LYS A 532 22.15 -8.75 6.29
N LEU A 533 21.35 -9.80 6.07
CA LEU A 533 20.63 -10.50 7.14
C LEU A 533 21.60 -11.39 7.92
N ARG A 534 22.16 -10.86 9.01
CA ARG A 534 23.03 -11.59 9.95
C ARG A 534 22.43 -11.56 11.34
N HIS A 535 22.09 -12.74 11.84
CA HIS A 535 21.51 -12.92 13.18
C HIS A 535 21.90 -14.31 13.71
N PRO A 536 22.17 -14.49 15.02
CA PRO A 536 22.60 -15.77 15.58
C PRO A 536 21.64 -16.95 15.31
N HIS A 537 20.36 -16.64 15.15
CA HIS A 537 19.29 -17.61 14.88
C HIS A 537 18.82 -17.62 13.41
N LEU A 538 19.61 -17.07 12.49
CA LEU A 538 19.39 -17.19 11.04
C LEU A 538 20.56 -17.93 10.39
N VAL A 539 20.28 -18.78 9.40
CA VAL A 539 21.30 -19.42 8.57
C VAL A 539 21.89 -18.41 7.60
N SER A 540 23.16 -18.08 7.80
CA SER A 540 23.85 -16.99 7.10
C SER A 540 24.11 -17.30 5.63
N LEU A 541 23.82 -16.33 4.77
CA LEU A 541 24.22 -16.35 3.36
C LEU A 541 25.71 -15.97 3.23
N LEU A 542 26.51 -16.89 2.69
CA LEU A 542 27.94 -16.74 2.47
C LEU A 542 28.28 -16.17 1.08
N GLY A 543 27.37 -16.30 0.12
CA GLY A 543 27.58 -15.77 -1.22
C GLY A 543 26.54 -16.15 -2.24
N HIS A 544 26.78 -15.71 -3.47
CA HIS A 544 25.96 -16.05 -4.62
C HIS A 544 26.83 -16.28 -5.86
N CYS A 545 26.32 -17.06 -6.82
CA CYS A 545 26.86 -17.21 -8.17
C CYS A 545 25.72 -16.98 -9.16
N ILE A 546 25.99 -16.17 -10.19
CA ILE A 546 25.04 -15.91 -11.29
C ILE A 546 25.73 -16.39 -12.56
N ASP A 547 25.22 -17.46 -13.15
CA ASP A 547 25.68 -18.00 -14.42
C ASP A 547 24.73 -17.54 -15.53
N GLY A 548 25.26 -16.77 -16.49
CA GLY A 548 24.50 -16.09 -17.53
C GLY A 548 25.40 -15.58 -18.64
N ALA A 549 26.14 -16.48 -19.29
CA ALA A 549 27.06 -16.16 -20.38
C ALA A 549 26.91 -17.06 -21.62
N GLY A 550 25.72 -17.60 -21.88
CA GLY A 550 25.45 -18.42 -23.07
C GLY A 550 24.19 -18.00 -23.84
N GLU A 551 24.23 -18.09 -25.17
CA GLU A 551 23.18 -17.72 -26.14
C GLU A 551 21.82 -18.45 -25.94
N HIS A 552 21.69 -19.31 -24.94
CA HIS A 552 20.47 -20.01 -24.56
C HIS A 552 19.99 -19.59 -23.16
N ASN A 553 19.48 -18.36 -23.06
CA ASN A 553 18.30 -17.86 -22.32
C ASN A 553 17.90 -18.38 -20.92
N ASP A 554 18.68 -19.18 -20.19
CA ASP A 554 18.36 -19.66 -18.84
C ASP A 554 19.46 -19.23 -17.86
N THR A 555 19.29 -18.04 -17.25
CA THR A 555 20.18 -17.58 -16.17
C THR A 555 20.01 -18.47 -14.95
N LYS A 556 21.07 -19.15 -14.51
CA LYS A 556 21.06 -19.96 -13.28
C LYS A 556 21.65 -19.17 -12.13
N VAL A 557 20.99 -19.23 -10.97
CA VAL A 557 21.52 -18.60 -9.76
C VAL A 557 21.70 -19.63 -8.67
N PHE A 558 22.87 -19.57 -8.04
CA PHE A 558 23.21 -20.39 -6.89
C PHE A 558 23.39 -19.49 -5.67
N LEU A 559 22.75 -19.86 -4.57
CA LEU A 559 22.94 -19.24 -3.25
C LEU A 559 23.76 -20.17 -2.38
N ILE A 560 24.77 -19.63 -1.72
CA ILE A 560 25.71 -20.39 -0.89
C ILE A 560 25.47 -20.01 0.57
N TYR A 561 25.08 -20.97 1.39
CA TYR A 561 24.78 -20.83 2.81
C TYR A 561 25.80 -21.56 3.67
N GLU A 562 25.89 -21.17 4.95
CA GLU A 562 26.63 -21.93 5.95
C GLU A 562 26.03 -23.34 6.11
N CYS A 563 26.90 -24.34 6.30
CA CYS A 563 26.46 -25.70 6.59
C CYS A 563 26.19 -25.85 8.09
N VAL A 564 25.00 -26.34 8.45
CA VAL A 564 24.56 -26.55 9.84
C VAL A 564 24.51 -28.06 10.13
N SER A 565 25.26 -28.50 11.14
CA SER A 565 25.71 -29.90 11.30
C SER A 565 24.66 -30.87 11.86
N ASN A 566 23.80 -30.46 12.81
CA ASN A 566 22.94 -31.39 13.58
C ASN A 566 21.56 -31.62 12.96
N GLY A 567 21.33 -31.28 11.69
CA GLY A 567 20.05 -31.55 11.01
C GLY A 567 18.90 -30.64 11.46
N SER A 568 17.65 -31.07 11.21
CA SER A 568 16.45 -30.24 11.44
C SER A 568 15.76 -30.54 12.77
N PHE A 569 15.06 -29.56 13.34
CA PHE A 569 14.33 -29.70 14.60
C PHE A 569 13.29 -30.83 14.56
N GLN A 570 12.65 -31.04 13.42
CA GLN A 570 11.64 -32.07 13.21
C GLN A 570 12.15 -33.51 13.49
N THR A 571 13.42 -33.80 13.21
CA THR A 571 14.01 -35.15 13.45
C THR A 571 14.19 -35.47 14.94
N TYR A 572 14.23 -34.44 15.79
CA TYR A 572 14.35 -34.58 17.25
C TYR A 572 12.99 -34.61 17.95
N LEU A 573 11.90 -34.35 17.21
CA LEU A 573 10.53 -34.54 17.66
C LEU A 573 10.00 -35.94 17.33
N SER A 574 10.53 -36.62 16.31
CA SER A 574 10.02 -37.91 15.79
C SER A 574 10.52 -39.14 16.52
N GLY A 575 11.54 -39.02 17.38
CA GLY A 575 12.15 -40.19 18.05
C GLY A 575 12.93 -41.14 17.12
N ASP A 576 12.91 -40.91 15.81
CA ASP A 576 13.57 -41.73 14.78
C ASP A 576 15.09 -41.49 14.66
N SER A 577 15.64 -40.52 15.42
CA SER A 577 17.07 -40.21 15.40
C SER A 577 17.83 -40.98 16.49
N PRO A 578 18.96 -41.64 16.15
CA PRO A 578 19.73 -42.40 17.12
C PRO A 578 20.53 -41.44 18.01
N GLY A 579 20.00 -41.12 19.19
CA GLY A 579 20.81 -40.64 20.31
C GLY A 579 20.31 -39.44 21.11
N LYS A 580 19.28 -38.70 20.69
CA LYS A 580 18.73 -37.59 21.49
C LYS A 580 17.28 -37.25 21.12
N VAL A 581 16.40 -37.18 22.12
CA VAL A 581 15.03 -36.66 21.98
C VAL A 581 14.90 -35.43 22.87
N PHE A 582 14.34 -34.33 22.35
CA PHE A 582 14.31 -33.09 23.10
C PHE A 582 13.25 -33.10 24.20
N ASN A 583 13.71 -32.80 25.42
CA ASN A 583 12.82 -32.51 26.55
C ASN A 583 12.11 -31.16 26.37
N TRP A 584 11.15 -30.86 27.24
CA TRP A 584 10.34 -29.64 27.13
C TRP A 584 11.17 -28.35 27.17
N SER A 585 12.16 -28.26 28.04
CA SER A 585 13.04 -27.09 28.16
C SER A 585 13.89 -26.86 26.89
N GLU A 586 14.40 -27.94 26.29
CA GLU A 586 15.13 -27.89 25.01
C GLU A 586 14.21 -27.46 23.86
N ARG A 587 12.96 -27.97 23.80
CA ARG A 587 11.97 -27.52 22.81
C ARG A 587 11.64 -26.03 22.96
N LEU A 588 11.44 -25.55 24.19
CA LEU A 588 11.22 -24.12 24.45
C LEU A 588 12.39 -23.24 24.00
N SER A 589 13.63 -23.67 24.27
CA SER A 589 14.84 -22.95 23.85
C SER A 589 14.91 -22.78 22.32
N VAL A 590 14.56 -23.84 21.57
CA VAL A 590 14.46 -23.77 20.10
C VAL A 590 13.37 -22.80 19.67
N LEU A 591 12.17 -22.90 20.23
CA LEU A 591 11.04 -22.03 19.89
C LEU A 591 11.35 -20.55 20.17
N ILE A 592 11.96 -20.24 21.31
CA ILE A 592 12.40 -18.88 21.66
C ILE A 592 13.46 -18.36 20.68
N SER A 593 14.42 -19.21 20.30
CA SER A 593 15.47 -18.87 19.34
C SER A 593 14.88 -18.47 17.99
N ILE A 594 13.88 -19.23 17.49
CA ILE A 594 13.23 -18.93 16.22
C ILE A 594 12.27 -17.74 16.33
N ALA A 595 11.56 -17.55 17.45
CA ALA A 595 10.77 -16.35 17.68
C ALA A 595 11.63 -15.07 17.64
N LYS A 596 12.84 -15.10 18.22
CA LYS A 596 13.83 -14.01 18.09
C LYS A 596 14.26 -13.78 16.64
N ALA A 597 14.45 -14.86 15.87
CA ALA A 597 14.80 -14.77 14.45
C ALA A 597 13.70 -14.07 13.63
N VAL A 598 12.44 -14.46 13.85
CA VAL A 598 11.28 -13.87 13.15
C VAL A 598 11.04 -12.43 13.59
N GLN A 599 11.20 -12.12 14.88
CA GLN A 599 11.17 -10.74 15.39
C GLN A 599 12.22 -9.87 14.67
N PHE A 600 13.46 -10.34 14.55
CA PHE A 600 14.50 -9.64 13.81
C PHE A 600 14.12 -9.39 12.34
N LEU A 601 13.50 -10.38 11.68
CA LEU A 601 13.02 -10.22 10.31
C LEU A 601 11.89 -9.18 10.20
N HIS A 602 10.96 -9.14 11.16
CA HIS A 602 9.80 -8.23 11.15
C HIS A 602 10.17 -6.78 11.52
N THR A 603 11.01 -6.58 12.53
CA THR A 603 11.27 -5.25 13.12
C THR A 603 12.74 -4.81 13.11
N GLY A 604 13.68 -5.74 12.94
CA GLY A 604 15.12 -5.45 12.93
C GLY A 604 15.66 -4.90 11.60
N MET A 605 14.87 -4.96 10.52
CA MET A 605 15.25 -4.53 9.18
C MET A 605 14.18 -3.59 8.59
N ILE A 606 14.61 -2.61 7.78
CA ILE A 606 13.71 -1.69 7.08
C ILE A 606 13.98 -1.80 5.57
N PRO A 607 13.01 -2.25 4.75
CA PRO A 607 11.70 -2.78 5.14
C PRO A 607 11.80 -4.19 5.79
N GLY A 608 10.83 -4.53 6.64
CA GLY A 608 10.75 -5.85 7.29
C GLY A 608 10.44 -6.99 6.30
N PHE A 609 10.88 -8.21 6.64
CA PHE A 609 10.70 -9.42 5.84
C PHE A 609 9.56 -10.27 6.40
N PHE A 610 8.46 -10.36 5.65
CA PHE A 610 7.25 -11.11 6.03
C PHE A 610 6.99 -12.28 5.07
N LYS A 611 6.18 -13.25 5.50
CA LYS A 611 5.81 -14.46 4.74
C LYS A 611 7.02 -15.33 4.40
N ASN A 612 7.76 -15.69 5.45
CA ASN A 612 8.98 -16.48 5.41
C ASN A 612 8.72 -18.00 5.35
N ARG A 613 7.46 -18.43 5.11
CA ARG A 613 7.03 -19.83 4.98
C ARG A 613 7.64 -20.74 6.04
N LEU A 614 7.43 -20.36 7.31
CA LEU A 614 8.03 -21.02 8.47
C LEU A 614 7.55 -22.47 8.58
N LYS A 615 8.49 -23.40 8.73
CA LYS A 615 8.23 -24.83 8.92
C LYS A 615 9.28 -25.42 9.87
N SER A 616 8.91 -26.47 10.60
CA SER A 616 9.80 -27.17 11.54
C SER A 616 11.02 -27.80 10.87
N ASN A 617 10.89 -28.27 9.62
CA ASN A 617 11.99 -28.81 8.82
C ASN A 617 13.01 -27.74 8.39
N ASN A 618 12.62 -26.46 8.37
CA ASN A 618 13.49 -25.33 8.05
C ASN A 618 14.25 -24.81 9.28
N ILE A 619 13.97 -25.33 10.48
CA ILE A 619 14.70 -25.00 11.71
C ILE A 619 15.88 -25.98 11.81
N LEU A 620 17.11 -25.48 11.66
CA LEU A 620 18.33 -26.27 11.72
C LEU A 620 19.04 -26.08 13.06
N LEU A 621 19.76 -27.09 13.52
CA LEU A 621 20.48 -27.08 14.79
C LEU A 621 21.99 -27.13 14.54
N ASN A 622 22.73 -26.17 15.12
CA ASN A 622 24.18 -26.20 15.06
C ASN A 622 24.78 -27.13 16.14
N GLU A 623 26.10 -27.25 16.15
CA GLU A 623 26.88 -28.11 17.08
C GLU A 623 26.60 -27.77 18.57
N ASN A 624 26.26 -26.52 18.86
CA ASN A 624 25.90 -26.03 20.20
C ASN A 624 24.41 -26.16 20.51
N TRP A 625 23.64 -26.89 19.69
CA TRP A 625 22.18 -27.04 19.80
C TRP A 625 21.40 -25.72 19.70
N MET A 626 22.00 -24.66 19.15
CA MET A 626 21.30 -23.43 18.85
C MET A 626 20.51 -23.57 17.56
N ALA A 627 19.24 -23.16 17.62
CA ALA A 627 18.36 -23.18 16.47
C ALA A 627 18.63 -21.99 15.53
N LYS A 628 18.69 -22.28 14.23
CA LYS A 628 18.81 -21.31 13.15
C LYS A 628 17.70 -21.55 12.12
N LEU A 629 16.99 -20.49 11.74
CA LEU A 629 16.00 -20.53 10.67
C LEU A 629 16.69 -20.48 9.31
N SER A 630 16.39 -21.45 8.45
CA SER A 630 16.78 -21.48 7.04
C SER A 630 15.63 -21.05 6.14
N ASP A 631 15.92 -20.86 4.85
CA ASP A 631 14.93 -20.57 3.79
C ASP A 631 14.09 -19.30 3.96
N TYR A 632 14.54 -18.38 4.80
CA TYR A 632 13.93 -17.06 4.99
C TYR A 632 14.21 -16.13 3.80
N GLY A 633 13.30 -15.18 3.56
CA GLY A 633 13.47 -14.13 2.53
C GLY A 633 13.53 -14.62 1.07
N LEU A 634 13.36 -15.93 0.80
CA LEU A 634 13.38 -16.49 -0.55
C LEU A 634 12.17 -16.07 -1.40
N SER A 635 11.05 -15.71 -0.77
CA SER A 635 9.87 -15.13 -1.41
C SER A 635 10.16 -13.83 -2.16
N ILE A 636 11.24 -13.11 -1.79
CA ILE A 636 11.69 -11.90 -2.49
C ILE A 636 12.42 -12.26 -3.78
N ILE A 637 12.95 -13.47 -3.90
CA ILE A 637 13.76 -13.91 -5.03
C ILE A 637 12.92 -14.70 -6.04
N SER A 638 12.02 -15.56 -5.55
CA SER A 638 11.12 -16.38 -6.36
C SER A 638 9.71 -15.79 -6.34
N ASP A 639 9.22 -15.31 -7.49
CA ASP A 639 7.78 -15.08 -7.64
C ASP A 639 7.06 -16.43 -7.64
N GLU A 640 5.91 -16.49 -7.00
CA GLU A 640 5.01 -17.64 -7.01
C GLU A 640 4.61 -17.98 -8.44
N THR A 641 5.29 -18.95 -9.06
CA THR A 641 4.73 -19.70 -10.18
C THR A 641 3.66 -20.62 -9.63
N ASP A 642 2.45 -20.11 -9.47
CA ASP A 642 1.23 -20.93 -9.45
C ASP A 642 1.04 -21.52 -10.85
N THR A 643 1.84 -22.54 -11.17
CA THR A 643 1.63 -23.43 -12.31
C THR A 643 2.12 -24.83 -11.94
N CYS A 644 1.26 -25.66 -11.35
CA CYS A 644 0.87 -27.00 -11.82
C CYS A 644 0.03 -27.70 -10.73
N GLY A 645 -1.05 -28.44 -11.02
CA GLY A 645 -1.34 -29.08 -12.30
C GLY A 645 -2.80 -29.45 -12.49
N VAL A 646 -3.03 -29.79 -13.74
CA VAL A 646 -4.23 -30.31 -14.37
C VAL A 646 -4.81 -31.49 -13.57
N ASN A 647 -6.01 -31.32 -13.03
CA ASN A 647 -7.16 -32.21 -13.20
C ASN A 647 -8.36 -31.59 -12.48
N GLY A 648 -9.47 -31.47 -13.21
CA GLY A 648 -10.65 -30.77 -12.75
C GLY A 648 -11.33 -31.47 -11.58
N GLU A 649 -11.88 -30.67 -10.66
CA GLU A 649 -13.18 -30.88 -10.04
C GLU A 649 -13.53 -29.69 -9.12
N GLY A 650 -14.72 -29.11 -9.33
CA GLY A 650 -15.53 -28.46 -8.29
C GLY A 650 -15.17 -27.03 -7.80
N PRO A 651 -16.06 -26.04 -7.94
CA PRO A 651 -15.93 -24.75 -7.28
C PRO A 651 -16.44 -24.89 -5.84
N ASN A 652 -15.62 -25.40 -4.91
CA ASN A 652 -15.86 -25.34 -3.45
C ASN A 652 -14.59 -25.49 -2.59
N SER A 653 -13.43 -25.03 -3.09
CA SER A 653 -12.17 -24.97 -2.30
C SER A 653 -11.42 -23.63 -2.49
N TRP A 654 -12.13 -22.59 -2.92
CA TRP A 654 -11.53 -21.30 -3.27
C TRP A 654 -11.45 -20.31 -2.10
N GLN A 655 -11.87 -20.70 -0.88
CA GLN A 655 -11.97 -19.81 0.29
C GLN A 655 -10.95 -20.05 1.42
N MET A 656 -10.09 -21.10 1.35
CA MET A 656 -9.19 -21.43 2.48
C MET A 656 -7.69 -21.13 2.25
N LYS A 657 -7.25 -20.90 1.01
CA LYS A 657 -5.80 -20.92 0.68
C LYS A 657 -5.07 -19.58 0.78
N ARG A 658 -5.58 -18.64 1.59
CA ARG A 658 -5.09 -17.24 1.60
C ARG A 658 -4.64 -16.72 2.96
N LEU A 659 -3.95 -17.54 3.76
CA LEU A 659 -3.44 -17.11 5.09
C LEU A 659 -2.12 -17.80 5.48
N GLU A 660 -1.05 -17.63 4.71
CA GLU A 660 0.31 -17.82 5.26
C GLU A 660 0.83 -16.49 5.81
N ASP A 661 0.37 -16.19 7.01
CA ASP A 661 0.95 -15.25 7.95
C ASP A 661 2.08 -15.97 8.73
N ASP A 662 3.18 -15.27 9.04
CA ASP A 662 4.32 -15.87 9.76
C ASP A 662 3.88 -16.35 11.15
N VAL A 663 2.99 -15.60 11.83
CA VAL A 663 2.48 -15.99 13.16
C VAL A 663 1.64 -17.27 13.09
N TYR A 664 0.84 -17.41 12.03
CA TYR A 664 0.04 -18.62 11.80
C TYR A 664 0.92 -19.84 11.54
N SER A 665 1.93 -19.67 10.70
CA SER A 665 2.92 -20.71 10.39
C SER A 665 3.73 -21.10 11.63
N PHE A 666 4.09 -20.11 12.45
CA PHE A 666 4.75 -20.33 13.75
C PHE A 666 3.84 -21.07 14.73
N GLY A 667 2.53 -20.81 14.70
CA GLY A 667 1.52 -21.56 15.46
C GLY A 667 1.58 -23.07 15.19
N PHE A 668 1.72 -23.49 13.93
CA PHE A 668 1.88 -24.91 13.62
C PHE A 668 3.20 -25.50 14.12
N ILE A 669 4.28 -24.71 14.15
CA ILE A 669 5.55 -25.14 14.75
C ILE A 669 5.39 -25.37 16.25
N LEU A 670 4.64 -24.48 16.94
CA LEU A 670 4.30 -24.67 18.35
C LEU A 670 3.47 -25.94 18.58
N LEU A 671 2.48 -26.18 17.72
CA LEU A 671 1.65 -27.37 17.80
C LEU A 671 2.46 -28.66 17.58
N GLU A 672 3.37 -28.66 16.60
CA GLU A 672 4.25 -29.79 16.32
C GLU A 672 5.23 -30.04 17.47
N ALA A 673 5.72 -28.99 18.13
CA ALA A 673 6.56 -29.12 19.32
C ALA A 673 5.80 -29.70 20.53
N LEU A 674 4.48 -29.47 20.63
CA LEU A 674 3.62 -30.00 21.70
C LEU A 674 3.19 -31.45 21.47
N VAL A 675 2.84 -31.81 20.23
CA VAL A 675 2.17 -33.08 19.90
C VAL A 675 3.09 -34.07 19.18
N GLY A 676 4.19 -33.59 18.60
CA GLY A 676 5.09 -34.37 17.76
C GLY A 676 4.77 -34.26 16.26
N PRO A 677 5.62 -34.84 15.39
CA PRO A 677 5.64 -34.57 13.94
C PRO A 677 4.47 -35.17 13.16
N SER A 678 3.68 -36.07 13.76
CA SER A 678 2.53 -36.73 13.14
C SER A 678 1.35 -35.80 12.78
N VAL A 679 1.39 -34.53 13.20
CA VAL A 679 0.36 -33.52 12.89
C VAL A 679 0.62 -32.80 11.57
N SER A 680 1.89 -32.60 11.15
CA SER A 680 2.19 -31.88 9.90
C SER A 680 1.80 -32.66 8.63
N ALA A 681 1.60 -33.98 8.75
CA ALA A 681 1.25 -34.89 7.66
C ALA A 681 -0.27 -35.21 7.53
N LYS A 682 -1.12 -34.80 8.48
CA LYS A 682 -2.54 -35.21 8.53
C LYS A 682 -3.50 -34.02 8.40
N ARG A 683 -4.58 -34.23 7.60
CA ARG A 683 -5.64 -33.28 7.20
C ARG A 683 -6.17 -32.38 8.33
N GLU A 684 -6.73 -31.22 7.95
CA GLU A 684 -7.39 -30.20 8.81
C GLU A 684 -8.29 -30.76 9.92
N ALA A 685 -8.99 -31.87 9.67
CA ALA A 685 -9.85 -32.54 10.66
C ALA A 685 -9.09 -33.03 11.92
N THR A 686 -7.82 -33.42 11.78
CA THR A 686 -7.00 -33.87 12.91
C THR A 686 -6.58 -32.69 13.79
N VAL A 687 -6.29 -31.53 13.18
CA VAL A 687 -5.90 -30.30 13.90
C VAL A 687 -7.09 -29.75 14.70
N LEU A 688 -8.29 -29.74 14.13
CA LEU A 688 -9.52 -29.33 14.84
C LEU A 688 -9.83 -30.23 16.04
N ASN A 689 -9.61 -31.54 15.92
CA ASN A 689 -9.81 -32.48 17.03
C ASN A 689 -8.79 -32.25 18.15
N VAL A 690 -7.51 -32.04 17.80
CA VAL A 690 -6.44 -31.70 18.75
C VAL A 690 -6.74 -30.39 19.48
N MET A 691 -7.19 -29.36 18.75
CA MET A 691 -7.57 -28.07 19.35
C MET A 691 -8.80 -28.19 20.26
N ALA A 692 -9.76 -29.08 19.93
CA ALA A 692 -10.89 -29.37 20.81
C ALA A 692 -10.45 -30.05 22.11
N SER A 693 -9.48 -30.98 22.06
CA SER A 693 -8.91 -31.64 23.24
C SER A 693 -8.15 -30.69 24.17
N PHE A 694 -7.59 -29.60 23.66
CA PHE A 694 -6.93 -28.58 24.49
C PHE A 694 -7.91 -27.69 25.28
N ASN A 695 -9.19 -27.68 24.91
CA ASN A 695 -10.23 -26.93 25.63
C ASN A 695 -10.89 -27.73 26.76
N ASP A 696 -10.59 -29.03 26.87
CA ASP A 696 -11.08 -29.91 27.94
C ASP A 696 -10.07 -30.00 29.09
N GLN A 697 -10.54 -30.07 30.34
CA GLN A 697 -9.70 -29.94 31.55
C GLN A 697 -8.57 -30.99 31.63
N ASP A 698 -8.78 -32.19 31.07
CA ASP A 698 -7.79 -33.28 31.03
C ASP A 698 -7.52 -33.80 29.61
N GLY A 699 -8.17 -33.27 28.57
CA GLY A 699 -8.06 -33.74 27.19
C GLY A 699 -6.66 -33.60 26.58
N TRP A 700 -5.88 -32.64 27.04
CA TRP A 700 -4.50 -32.42 26.58
C TRP A 700 -3.56 -33.60 26.89
N LYS A 701 -3.82 -34.38 27.95
CA LYS A 701 -3.00 -35.56 28.32
C LYS A 701 -3.09 -36.70 27.30
N GLN A 702 -4.11 -36.71 26.45
CA GLN A 702 -4.27 -37.72 25.41
C GLN A 702 -3.52 -37.36 24.12
N VAL A 703 -3.11 -36.10 23.98
CA VAL A 703 -2.65 -35.52 22.71
C VAL A 703 -1.22 -35.00 22.79
N VAL A 704 -0.77 -34.48 23.94
CA VAL A 704 0.60 -33.97 24.12
C VAL A 704 1.60 -35.12 24.06
N ASP A 705 2.76 -34.87 23.45
CA ASP A 705 3.87 -35.82 23.34
C ASP A 705 4.27 -36.36 24.73
N PRO A 706 4.39 -37.69 24.93
CA PRO A 706 4.75 -38.29 26.22
C PRO A 706 6.03 -37.73 26.84
N VAL A 707 7.02 -37.35 26.04
CA VAL A 707 8.27 -36.75 26.53
C VAL A 707 8.01 -35.34 27.09
N VAL A 708 7.12 -34.58 26.43
CA VAL A 708 6.69 -33.27 26.93
C VAL A 708 5.92 -33.45 28.23
N GLN A 709 4.96 -34.37 28.29
CA GLN A 709 4.21 -34.66 29.52
C GLN A 709 5.09 -35.06 30.70
N ALA A 710 6.15 -35.83 30.43
CA ALA A 710 7.08 -36.28 31.46
C ALA A 710 8.04 -35.18 31.97
N THR A 711 8.24 -34.10 31.20
CA THR A 711 9.28 -33.09 31.49
C THR A 711 8.75 -31.66 31.66
N CYS A 712 7.45 -31.42 31.46
CA CYS A 712 6.86 -30.09 31.60
C CYS A 712 6.22 -29.84 32.98
N SER A 713 6.25 -28.59 33.45
CA SER A 713 5.33 -28.08 34.46
C SER A 713 3.98 -27.77 33.83
N LYS A 714 2.90 -27.96 34.60
CA LYS A 714 1.54 -27.73 34.11
C LYS A 714 1.36 -26.28 33.65
N GLU A 715 1.89 -25.35 34.43
CA GLU A 715 1.81 -23.92 34.20
C GLU A 715 2.54 -23.52 32.91
N SER A 716 3.76 -24.04 32.67
CA SER A 716 4.51 -23.81 31.44
C SER A 716 3.75 -24.34 30.22
N LEU A 717 3.21 -25.55 30.32
CA LEU A 717 2.47 -26.20 29.24
C LEU A 717 1.19 -25.41 28.88
N PHE A 718 0.42 -24.95 29.86
CA PHE A 718 -0.80 -24.18 29.61
C PHE A 718 -0.53 -22.83 28.93
N ILE A 719 0.56 -22.15 29.27
CA ILE A 719 0.97 -20.91 28.59
C ILE A 719 1.20 -21.18 27.11
N VAL A 720 1.93 -22.25 26.78
CA VAL A 720 2.25 -22.58 25.38
C VAL A 720 1.01 -23.07 24.61
N ILE A 721 0.13 -23.86 25.22
CA ILE A 721 -1.14 -24.26 24.61
C ILE A 721 -2.01 -23.01 24.30
N SER A 722 -2.12 -22.09 25.25
CA SER A 722 -2.90 -20.85 25.11
C SER A 722 -2.40 -19.98 23.95
N ILE A 723 -1.09 -19.74 23.86
CA ILE A 723 -0.53 -18.95 22.76
C ILE A 723 -0.62 -19.69 21.43
N THR A 724 -0.50 -21.03 21.41
CA THR A 724 -0.66 -21.86 20.21
C THR A 724 -2.07 -21.70 19.62
N ASN A 725 -3.11 -21.81 20.45
CA ASN A 725 -4.51 -21.64 20.02
C ASN A 725 -4.76 -20.24 19.43
N LYS A 726 -4.16 -19.20 20.02
CA LYS A 726 -4.25 -17.82 19.49
C LYS A 726 -3.52 -17.67 18.14
N CYS A 727 -2.38 -18.33 17.95
CA CYS A 727 -1.61 -18.26 16.71
C CYS A 727 -2.31 -18.99 15.54
N ILE A 728 -2.94 -20.15 15.80
CA ILE A 728 -3.62 -20.98 14.79
C ILE A 728 -5.07 -20.50 14.54
N SER A 729 -5.49 -19.38 15.13
CA SER A 729 -6.82 -18.81 14.87
C SER A 729 -7.04 -18.55 13.37
N THR A 730 -8.22 -18.90 12.86
CA THR A 730 -8.64 -18.65 11.47
C THR A 730 -8.77 -17.16 11.18
N GLU A 731 -9.07 -16.36 12.21
CA GLU A 731 -9.20 -14.92 12.13
C GLU A 731 -7.84 -14.22 12.27
N SER A 732 -7.31 -13.66 11.19
CA SER A 732 -5.97 -13.04 11.17
C SER A 732 -5.80 -11.88 12.15
N TRP A 733 -6.87 -11.11 12.42
CA TRP A 733 -6.84 -9.97 13.35
C TRP A 733 -6.83 -10.36 14.84
N SER A 734 -7.15 -11.63 15.15
CA SER A 734 -7.15 -12.15 16.52
C SER A 734 -5.79 -12.71 16.94
N ARG A 735 -4.87 -12.86 15.98
CA ARG A 735 -3.55 -13.43 16.19
C ARG A 735 -2.65 -12.44 16.91
N PRO A 736 -1.77 -12.93 17.80
CA PRO A 736 -0.82 -12.09 18.53
C PRO A 736 0.29 -11.57 17.61
N SER A 737 1.05 -10.56 18.06
CA SER A 737 2.31 -10.19 17.39
C SER A 737 3.41 -11.23 17.69
N ILE A 738 4.48 -11.27 16.89
CA ILE A 738 5.60 -12.18 17.18
C ILE A 738 6.31 -11.79 18.48
N GLU A 739 6.30 -10.51 18.86
CA GLU A 739 6.77 -10.01 20.14
C GLU A 739 5.97 -10.60 21.30
N ASP A 740 4.63 -10.65 21.17
CA ASP A 740 3.76 -11.26 22.19
C ASP A 740 4.02 -12.77 22.29
N VAL A 741 4.21 -13.45 21.16
CA VAL A 741 4.55 -14.89 21.13
C VAL A 741 5.89 -15.13 21.82
N LEU A 742 6.93 -14.36 21.48
CA LEU A 742 8.24 -14.45 22.10
C LEU A 742 8.17 -14.22 23.61
N TRP A 743 7.42 -13.21 24.05
CA TRP A 743 7.25 -12.90 25.47
C TRP A 743 6.59 -14.07 26.21
N ASN A 744 5.52 -14.65 25.66
CA ASN A 744 4.83 -15.80 26.26
C ASN A 744 5.73 -17.05 26.33
N LEU A 745 6.56 -17.29 25.32
CA LEU A 745 7.52 -18.40 25.33
C LEU A 745 8.63 -18.21 26.36
N GLN A 746 9.18 -16.99 26.47
CA GLN A 746 10.18 -16.66 27.49
C GLN A 746 9.60 -16.81 28.89
N TYR A 747 8.35 -16.36 29.10
CA TYR A 747 7.65 -16.53 30.35
C TYR A 747 7.41 -18.01 30.68
N ALA A 748 6.95 -18.82 29.71
CA ALA A 748 6.79 -20.26 29.89
C ALA A 748 8.11 -20.98 30.24
N SER A 749 9.23 -20.55 29.65
CA SER A 749 10.56 -21.07 29.96
C SER A 749 11.03 -20.69 31.35
N GLN A 750 10.74 -19.47 31.81
CA GLN A 750 11.05 -19.05 33.17
C GLN A 750 10.26 -19.86 34.21
N VAL A 751 8.95 -20.06 33.96
CA VAL A 751 8.09 -20.88 34.82
C VAL A 751 8.57 -22.33 34.87
N GLN A 752 9.01 -22.88 33.73
CA GLN A 752 9.61 -24.22 33.70
C GLN A 752 10.90 -24.30 34.52
N ALA A 753 11.79 -23.32 34.39
CA ALA A 753 13.07 -23.30 35.11
C ALA A 753 12.89 -23.26 36.63
N THR A 754 11.88 -22.54 37.13
CA THR A 754 11.52 -22.55 38.56
C THR A 754 11.06 -23.93 39.01
N ALA A 755 10.18 -24.58 38.23
CA ALA A 755 9.69 -25.93 38.56
C ALA A 755 10.79 -27.00 38.55
N ASP A 756 11.73 -26.92 37.60
CA ASP A 756 12.90 -27.81 37.53
C ASP A 756 13.86 -27.59 38.70
N GLY A 757 13.93 -26.36 39.23
CA GLY A 757 14.71 -26.01 40.41
C GLY A 757 14.13 -26.58 41.70
N ASP A 758 12.81 -26.49 41.86
CA ASP A 758 12.09 -27.02 43.03
C ASP A 758 12.10 -28.56 43.10
N GLN A 759 12.27 -29.25 41.97
CA GLN A 759 12.41 -30.72 41.92
C GLN A 759 13.83 -31.22 42.24
N ARG A 760 14.84 -30.34 42.28
CA ARG A 760 16.25 -30.69 42.58
C ARG A 760 16.64 -30.44 44.04
N ILE A 761 15.73 -29.92 44.85
CA ILE A 761 15.83 -29.76 46.32
C ILE A 761 15.09 -30.92 46.97
#